data_AF-A0A833W770-F1
#
_entry.id   AF-A0A833W770-F1
#
_cell.length_a   1.000
_cell.length_b   1.000
_cell.length_c   1.000
_cell.angle_alpha   90.00
_cell.angle_beta   90.00
_cell.angle_gamma   90.00
#
_symmetry.space_group_name_H-M   'P 1'
#
loop_
_entity.id
_entity.type
_entity.pdbx_description
1 polymer ?
#
loop_
_entity_poly.entity_id
_entity_poly.type
_entity_poly.pdbx_seq_one_letter_code
_entity_poly.pdbx_strand_id
1 'polypeptide(L)'
;MNFRGLGMGGFGMESLLRMAASGGPPQREQEKDFEKGKWPFGGEGTPDTVPIPSGDGCVRISEVLGRADKEVGEYSFGGKADSLPAVPGICINDVGTISVPFQEHDATKLIEKCEKSPFGHNFDTKMDDNVRKSWQLEPSQVEFKNPLWESGLHQLTRTITERLGYSGVPLQCVLYKLLVYEEGGHFFKHQDTEKEDGMIATLVVQLPSLHEGGDLVIYSNGEVKHRHDFGKADGTVAFLPHYAVHYADAEHALETVTKGFRLALVYSICLPKDRCQLKRVFDKPLSDDLVGAIGMVSDGDESFALLLSHEYTEKSIEEFGCEALKGVDRVRFGALEEANALVAPDKKLKFYIVELTHYVLFAEHYDEAGWFEEEREQSIAWYNYRPDPDDSIQKVEKTEATLNFLNPARETLTQLWMPHGVKELHAYTGNEGPSSSTKYSRFAIVAWPESRHAENALKFLPMDLACKALNARKLFDASPYGFSIEFCLLFCELVLEAGDSDLVSFFFTKLCPKLGDIEENETLIPLLVAIIQKYDWSKIGTAVLASLSKALRSSSTTIKRDKLSEVELTLRVIDALDDGEAQTALLEMVLEKAMKLKDELFCAPKVVPLLCKWSRRSSDPSKFKAYSDKLMKMDPSLLGSVIEGISKLFADEDKTGELYELVNAQVPKRIEWLDSQIPGMSKSFTWEMPDGKFCESPEIEKFLKGPEEEMDTKNVFGFDDLKQAQDYAVEGNNEDRDDASFTMEAVGSDKEAYLKITKTRKWFDDRQKKLEQYKAEVAGLMERFGEKMDRGDMKRARHE
;
A
#
# COMPACT_ATOMS: atom_id res chain seq x y z
N MET A 1 38.90 51.37 31.02
CA MET A 1 37.61 51.94 30.59
C MET A 1 36.55 50.86 30.75
N ASN A 2 35.46 51.20 31.45
CA ASN A 2 34.30 50.36 31.74
C ASN A 2 33.59 49.84 30.48
N PHE A 3 32.98 48.65 30.56
CA PHE A 3 31.52 48.50 30.60
C PHE A 3 31.11 47.12 31.18
N ARG A 4 30.00 47.11 31.93
CA ARG A 4 29.42 46.03 32.77
C ARG A 4 28.58 45.01 31.96
N GLY A 5 28.36 43.82 32.53
CA GLY A 5 27.20 42.98 32.22
C GLY A 5 27.12 41.65 33.00
N LEU A 6 26.30 41.63 34.08
CA LEU A 6 25.40 40.55 34.56
C LEU A 6 25.96 39.10 34.59
N GLY A 7 26.18 38.45 35.73
CA GLY A 7 25.14 38.05 36.69
C GLY A 7 24.75 36.58 36.55
N MET A 8 25.69 35.63 36.77
CA MET A 8 25.34 34.19 36.89
C MET A 8 25.04 33.85 38.35
N GLY A 9 23.74 33.94 38.70
CA GLY A 9 23.20 33.41 39.94
C GLY A 9 23.00 31.90 39.84
N GLY A 10 23.34 31.19 40.92
CA GLY A 10 23.36 29.74 41.00
C GLY A 10 22.00 29.08 40.79
N PHE A 11 21.92 28.21 39.78
CA PHE A 11 20.86 27.20 39.61
C PHE A 11 21.42 25.81 39.22
N GLY A 12 22.72 25.66 38.97
CA GLY A 12 23.29 24.39 38.49
C GLY A 12 23.60 23.37 39.59
N MET A 13 23.93 23.82 40.80
CA MET A 13 24.54 22.94 41.82
C MET A 13 23.52 22.17 42.67
N GLU A 14 22.31 22.71 42.89
CA GLU A 14 21.21 21.98 43.56
C GLU A 14 20.55 20.93 42.66
N SER A 15 20.52 21.17 41.34
CA SER A 15 20.03 20.19 40.35
C SER A 15 20.96 18.97 40.25
N LEU A 16 22.28 19.21 40.19
CA LEU A 16 23.30 18.15 40.20
C LEU A 16 23.31 17.33 41.50
N LEU A 17 23.00 17.93 42.65
CA LEU A 17 22.94 17.24 43.93
C LEU A 17 21.65 16.41 44.12
N ARG A 18 20.54 16.76 43.45
CA ARG A 18 19.36 15.88 43.37
C ARG A 18 19.59 14.66 42.46
N MET A 19 20.34 14.83 41.36
CA MET A 19 20.67 13.76 40.41
C MET A 19 21.53 12.63 41.01
N ALA A 20 22.36 12.93 42.01
CA ALA A 20 23.21 11.91 42.65
C ALA A 20 22.49 11.09 43.73
N ALA A 21 21.27 11.48 44.14
CA ALA A 21 20.55 10.88 45.28
C ALA A 21 19.37 9.97 44.86
N SER A 22 18.94 9.99 43.59
CA SER A 22 17.91 9.10 43.06
C SER A 22 18.53 8.05 42.12
N GLY A 23 18.66 6.82 42.59
CA GLY A 23 19.19 5.71 41.79
C GLY A 23 18.33 5.45 40.56
N GLY A 24 18.96 5.46 39.37
CA GLY A 24 18.37 5.02 38.11
C GLY A 24 17.15 5.82 37.63
N PRO A 25 16.80 5.74 36.32
CA PRO A 25 15.51 6.27 35.86
C PRO A 25 14.37 5.49 36.53
N PRO A 26 13.31 6.15 37.01
CA PRO A 26 12.16 5.46 37.59
C PRO A 26 11.48 4.58 36.53
N GLN A 27 11.32 3.28 36.83
CA GLN A 27 10.52 2.38 36.01
C GLN A 27 9.07 2.85 35.99
N ARG A 28 8.60 3.35 34.84
CA ARG A 28 7.18 3.62 34.60
C ARG A 28 6.40 2.30 34.44
N GLU A 29 5.23 2.17 35.03
CA GLU A 29 4.37 0.98 34.85
C GLU A 29 3.59 1.09 33.54
N GLN A 30 3.37 -0.04 32.85
CA GLN A 30 2.57 -0.12 31.61
C GLN A 30 1.14 0.39 31.81
N GLU A 31 0.60 0.28 33.03
CA GLU A 31 -0.71 0.83 33.41
C GLU A 31 -0.87 2.33 33.08
N LYS A 32 0.26 3.07 33.08
CA LYS A 32 0.27 4.51 32.78
C LYS A 32 0.17 4.84 31.29
N ASP A 33 0.32 3.86 30.40
CA ASP A 33 0.22 4.08 28.95
C ASP A 33 -1.23 4.34 28.52
N PHE A 34 -2.20 3.88 29.33
CA PHE A 34 -3.63 3.96 29.06
C PHE A 34 -4.46 4.65 30.18
N GLU A 35 -3.81 5.27 31.17
CA GLU A 35 -4.45 6.01 32.29
C GLU A 35 -5.50 7.05 31.87
N LYS A 36 -5.46 7.54 30.61
CA LYS A 36 -6.42 8.50 30.05
C LYS A 36 -7.56 7.84 29.24
N GLY A 37 -7.70 6.51 29.29
CA GLY A 37 -8.73 5.77 28.53
C GLY A 37 -8.48 5.69 27.02
N LYS A 38 -7.24 5.95 26.57
CA LYS A 38 -6.83 5.94 25.15
C LYS A 38 -6.36 4.55 24.72
N TRP A 39 -7.26 3.57 24.70
CA TRP A 39 -6.88 2.19 24.34
C TRP A 39 -6.62 2.03 22.83
N PRO A 40 -5.85 1.01 22.43
CA PRO A 40 -5.57 0.76 21.02
C PRO A 40 -6.85 0.57 20.17
N PHE A 41 -6.83 1.06 18.93
CA PHE A 41 -7.89 0.90 17.92
C PHE A 41 -9.32 1.29 18.35
N GLY A 42 -9.44 2.29 19.22
CA GLY A 42 -10.73 2.88 19.60
C GLY A 42 -11.42 2.23 20.80
N GLY A 43 -10.71 1.45 21.61
CA GLY A 43 -11.25 0.98 22.89
C GLY A 43 -11.54 2.13 23.86
N GLU A 44 -12.73 2.15 24.44
CA GLU A 44 -13.14 3.15 25.42
C GLU A 44 -13.52 2.49 26.75
N GLY A 45 -13.08 3.08 27.86
CA GLY A 45 -13.40 2.60 29.20
C GLY A 45 -12.25 2.69 30.19
N THR A 46 -12.53 2.21 31.40
CA THR A 46 -11.54 2.03 32.47
C THR A 46 -10.77 0.71 32.30
N PRO A 47 -9.61 0.52 32.96
CA PRO A 47 -8.86 -0.74 32.99
C PRO A 47 -9.69 -2.02 33.20
N ASP A 48 -10.71 -1.94 34.06
CA ASP A 48 -11.59 -3.08 34.40
C ASP A 48 -12.81 -3.21 33.47
N THR A 49 -12.94 -2.33 32.47
CA THR A 49 -14.05 -2.40 31.51
C THR A 49 -13.89 -3.64 30.64
N VAL A 50 -14.94 -4.45 30.53
CA VAL A 50 -15.03 -5.57 29.59
C VAL A 50 -15.69 -5.04 28.31
N PRO A 51 -14.96 -4.85 27.20
CA PRO A 51 -15.53 -4.33 25.98
C PRO A 51 -16.51 -5.33 25.37
N ILE A 52 -17.59 -4.80 24.83
CA ILE A 52 -18.64 -5.53 24.09
C ILE A 52 -18.60 -5.00 22.65
N PRO A 53 -18.59 -5.89 21.64
CA PRO A 53 -18.62 -5.43 20.25
C PRO A 53 -19.92 -4.68 19.94
N SER A 54 -19.86 -3.78 18.97
CA SER A 54 -21.03 -3.14 18.39
C SER A 54 -21.69 -4.02 17.32
N GLY A 55 -23.00 -3.90 17.16
CA GLY A 55 -23.77 -4.70 16.20
C GLY A 55 -24.29 -6.01 16.79
N ASP A 56 -25.57 -6.31 16.54
CA ASP A 56 -26.25 -7.49 17.11
C ASP A 56 -25.64 -8.79 16.57
N GLY A 57 -25.17 -8.79 15.33
CA GLY A 57 -24.48 -9.92 14.71
C GLY A 57 -23.14 -10.19 15.39
N CYS A 58 -22.30 -9.17 15.53
CA CYS A 58 -21.00 -9.27 16.19
C CYS A 58 -21.11 -9.67 17.67
N VAL A 59 -22.07 -9.12 18.42
CA VAL A 59 -22.35 -9.54 19.81
C VAL A 59 -22.66 -11.02 19.86
N ARG A 60 -23.55 -11.50 18.98
CA ARG A 60 -23.91 -12.91 18.93
C ARG A 60 -22.72 -13.79 18.55
N ILE A 61 -21.92 -13.43 17.55
CA ILE A 61 -20.70 -14.18 17.22
C ILE A 61 -19.79 -14.28 18.44
N SER A 62 -19.53 -13.16 19.14
CA SER A 62 -18.68 -13.13 20.32
C SER A 62 -19.18 -14.09 21.42
N GLU A 63 -20.49 -14.09 21.71
CA GLU A 63 -21.08 -15.00 22.69
C GLU A 63 -20.99 -16.46 22.28
N VAL A 64 -21.26 -16.76 21.00
CA VAL A 64 -21.22 -18.13 20.49
C VAL A 64 -19.80 -18.68 20.52
N LEU A 65 -18.81 -17.90 20.10
CA LEU A 65 -17.40 -18.32 20.11
C LEU A 65 -16.88 -18.59 21.52
N GLY A 66 -17.37 -17.88 22.55
CA GLY A 66 -17.04 -18.19 23.95
C GLY A 66 -17.50 -19.59 24.40
N ARG A 67 -18.44 -20.22 23.68
CA ARG A 67 -18.85 -21.62 23.95
C ARG A 67 -17.93 -22.66 23.29
N ALA A 68 -17.17 -22.25 22.27
CA ALA A 68 -16.25 -23.12 21.53
C ALA A 68 -15.03 -23.53 22.37
N ASP A 69 -14.74 -22.80 23.45
CA ASP A 69 -13.60 -23.00 24.34
C ASP A 69 -13.55 -24.40 25.00
N LYS A 70 -14.65 -25.17 24.96
CA LYS A 70 -14.72 -26.54 25.48
C LYS A 70 -13.93 -27.57 24.65
N GLU A 71 -13.60 -27.26 23.40
CA GLU A 71 -12.85 -28.15 22.50
C GLU A 71 -11.36 -27.80 22.41
N VAL A 72 -10.90 -26.87 23.26
CA VAL A 72 -9.50 -26.44 23.32
C VAL A 72 -8.66 -27.57 23.90
N GLY A 73 -7.56 -27.90 23.22
CA GLY A 73 -6.57 -28.84 23.71
C GLY A 73 -5.93 -28.36 25.03
N GLU A 74 -5.18 -29.25 25.68
CA GLU A 74 -4.51 -28.92 26.94
C GLU A 74 -3.40 -27.88 26.74
N TYR A 75 -3.41 -26.80 27.53
CA TYR A 75 -2.42 -25.71 27.45
C TYR A 75 -1.00 -26.17 27.76
N SER A 76 -0.85 -27.01 28.79
CA SER A 76 0.38 -27.73 29.07
C SER A 76 0.07 -29.03 29.79
N PHE A 77 0.85 -30.05 29.49
CA PHE A 77 0.68 -31.37 30.07
C PHE A 77 1.97 -32.16 30.08
N GLY A 78 2.05 -33.16 30.94
CA GLY A 78 3.22 -34.01 31.05
C GLY A 78 2.90 -35.30 31.77
N GLY A 79 3.94 -36.09 32.02
CA GLY A 79 3.86 -37.34 32.75
C GLY A 79 4.96 -38.30 32.34
N LYS A 80 4.79 -39.57 32.72
CA LYS A 80 5.66 -40.65 32.27
C LYS A 80 5.55 -40.84 30.76
N ALA A 81 6.68 -40.94 30.07
CA ALA A 81 6.73 -41.22 28.64
C ALA A 81 6.68 -42.74 28.39
N ASP A 82 5.51 -43.36 28.58
CA ASP A 82 5.34 -44.83 28.52
C ASP A 82 5.76 -45.47 27.18
N SER A 83 5.68 -44.71 26.08
CA SER A 83 6.09 -45.20 24.76
C SER A 83 7.60 -45.17 24.54
N LEU A 84 8.35 -44.39 25.33
CA LEU A 84 9.80 -44.28 25.19
C LEU A 84 10.51 -45.36 26.02
N PRO A 85 11.58 -45.98 25.49
CA PRO A 85 12.37 -46.93 26.25
C PRO A 85 13.12 -46.23 27.39
N ALA A 86 13.22 -46.89 28.55
CA ALA A 86 13.99 -46.37 29.68
C ALA A 86 15.47 -46.12 29.32
N VAL A 87 16.04 -46.97 28.47
CA VAL A 87 17.41 -46.82 27.96
C VAL A 87 17.34 -46.31 26.52
N PRO A 88 17.61 -45.02 26.25
CA PRO A 88 17.51 -44.44 24.91
C PRO A 88 18.67 -44.86 23.98
N GLY A 89 19.76 -45.39 24.55
CA GLY A 89 20.97 -45.73 23.79
C GLY A 89 21.65 -44.49 23.18
N ILE A 90 21.70 -43.38 23.92
CA ILE A 90 22.28 -42.12 23.44
C ILE A 90 23.78 -42.28 23.26
N CYS A 91 24.26 -41.89 22.08
CA CYS A 91 25.66 -41.79 21.75
C CYS A 91 25.94 -40.35 21.31
N ILE A 92 26.97 -39.75 21.90
CA ILE A 92 27.41 -38.41 21.57
C ILE A 92 28.74 -38.49 20.83
N ASN A 93 28.88 -37.74 19.74
CA ASN A 93 30.13 -37.66 18.98
C ASN A 93 31.31 -37.30 19.91
N ASP A 94 32.43 -37.99 19.78
CA ASP A 94 33.66 -37.82 20.58
C ASP A 94 33.55 -38.06 22.11
N VAL A 95 32.36 -38.33 22.66
CA VAL A 95 32.17 -38.74 24.07
C VAL A 95 31.84 -40.23 24.17
N GLY A 96 31.06 -40.76 23.22
CA GLY A 96 30.58 -42.13 23.20
C GLY A 96 29.20 -42.28 23.85
N THR A 97 28.91 -43.48 24.34
CA THR A 97 27.61 -43.82 24.93
C THR A 97 27.43 -43.16 26.30
N ILE A 98 26.28 -42.50 26.50
CA ILE A 98 25.86 -41.91 27.78
C ILE A 98 24.96 -42.91 28.50
N SER A 99 25.28 -43.22 29.76
CA SER A 99 24.50 -44.15 30.57
C SER A 99 23.33 -43.45 31.24
N VAL A 100 22.24 -44.19 31.46
CA VAL A 100 21.11 -43.77 32.27
C VAL A 100 20.91 -44.75 33.45
N PRO A 101 20.58 -44.31 34.68
CA PRO A 101 20.39 -42.92 35.10
C PRO A 101 21.61 -42.04 34.88
N PHE A 102 21.38 -40.82 34.41
CA PHE A 102 22.42 -39.84 34.19
C PHE A 102 23.04 -39.42 35.54
N GLN A 103 24.37 -39.44 35.60
CA GLN A 103 25.17 -39.24 36.81
C GLN A 103 26.41 -38.39 36.51
N GLU A 104 27.06 -37.93 37.58
CA GLU A 104 28.22 -37.02 37.54
C GLU A 104 29.32 -37.45 36.56
N HIS A 105 29.74 -38.72 36.58
CA HIS A 105 30.82 -39.20 35.69
C HIS A 105 30.53 -38.97 34.20
N ASP A 106 29.31 -39.21 33.76
CA ASP A 106 28.91 -38.99 32.36
C ASP A 106 28.59 -37.52 32.10
N ALA A 107 28.07 -36.80 33.11
CA ALA A 107 27.79 -35.38 33.03
C ALA A 107 29.05 -34.54 32.84
N THR A 108 30.13 -34.79 33.58
CA THR A 108 31.38 -34.04 33.44
C THR A 108 31.96 -34.19 32.03
N LYS A 109 31.96 -35.40 31.48
CA LYS A 109 32.44 -35.66 30.11
C LYS A 109 31.59 -34.98 29.05
N LEU A 110 30.27 -34.96 29.25
CA LEU A 110 29.35 -34.31 28.33
C LEU A 110 29.48 -32.78 28.38
N ILE A 111 29.58 -32.21 29.58
CA ILE A 111 29.75 -30.77 29.80
C ILE A 111 31.03 -30.25 29.12
N GLU A 112 32.14 -31.00 29.13
CA GLU A 112 33.37 -30.65 28.41
C GLU A 112 33.18 -30.46 26.89
N LYS A 113 32.12 -31.02 26.31
CA LYS A 113 31.76 -30.88 24.89
C LYS A 113 30.57 -29.96 24.65
N CYS A 114 29.83 -29.60 25.70
CA CYS A 114 28.71 -28.70 25.60
C CYS A 114 29.17 -27.25 25.58
N GLU A 115 28.37 -26.41 24.93
CA GLU A 115 28.47 -24.97 25.08
C GLU A 115 27.50 -24.51 26.18
N LYS A 116 27.80 -23.38 26.82
CA LYS A 116 26.81 -22.74 27.70
C LYS A 116 25.61 -22.33 26.88
N SER A 117 24.41 -22.60 27.38
CA SER A 117 23.19 -22.23 26.67
C SER A 117 23.01 -20.71 26.68
N PRO A 118 22.90 -20.05 25.52
CA PRO A 118 22.65 -18.62 25.46
C PRO A 118 21.24 -18.26 25.93
N PHE A 119 21.02 -16.98 26.27
CA PHE A 119 19.71 -16.36 26.26
C PHE A 119 19.71 -15.11 25.37
N GLY A 120 18.57 -14.83 24.74
CA GLY A 120 18.38 -13.66 23.88
C GLY A 120 17.65 -12.55 24.62
N HIS A 121 18.13 -11.31 24.47
CA HIS A 121 17.38 -10.12 24.80
C HIS A 121 17.62 -9.09 23.69
N ASN A 122 16.57 -8.69 22.96
CA ASN A 122 16.65 -7.68 21.90
C ASN A 122 17.76 -7.96 20.86
N PHE A 123 17.75 -9.14 20.26
CA PHE A 123 18.69 -9.59 19.21
C PHE A 123 20.17 -9.72 19.62
N ASP A 124 20.53 -9.43 20.88
CA ASP A 124 21.86 -9.71 21.44
C ASP A 124 21.89 -11.06 22.16
N THR A 125 22.81 -11.94 21.74
CA THR A 125 23.16 -13.17 22.46
C THR A 125 23.95 -12.80 23.72
N LYS A 126 23.32 -12.85 24.90
CA LYS A 126 23.98 -12.56 26.17
C LYS A 126 24.24 -13.85 26.96
N MET A 127 25.39 -13.90 27.63
CA MET A 127 25.85 -15.00 28.48
C MET A 127 25.91 -14.48 29.93
N ASP A 128 24.77 -14.46 30.61
CA ASP A 128 24.66 -14.15 32.05
C ASP A 128 24.13 -15.38 32.80
N ASP A 129 25.03 -16.03 33.54
CA ASP A 129 24.74 -17.21 34.34
C ASP A 129 23.70 -16.93 35.45
N ASN A 130 23.44 -15.66 35.80
CA ASN A 130 22.36 -15.31 36.72
C ASN A 130 20.97 -15.46 36.10
N VAL A 131 20.86 -15.43 34.76
CA VAL A 131 19.58 -15.54 34.04
C VAL A 131 19.33 -16.98 33.59
N ARG A 132 20.38 -17.65 33.11
CA ARG A 132 20.33 -19.03 32.62
C ARG A 132 21.64 -19.74 32.91
N LYS A 133 21.56 -20.82 33.69
CA LYS A 133 22.68 -21.73 33.95
C LYS A 133 22.36 -23.12 33.42
N SER A 134 22.73 -23.37 32.16
CA SER A 134 22.59 -24.68 31.52
C SER A 134 23.64 -24.89 30.44
N TRP A 135 23.89 -26.16 30.11
CA TRP A 135 24.76 -26.58 29.03
C TRP A 135 23.92 -27.16 27.90
N GLN A 136 24.27 -26.89 26.64
CA GLN A 136 23.55 -27.41 25.48
C GLN A 136 24.46 -28.12 24.48
N LEU A 137 23.87 -29.03 23.73
CA LEU A 137 24.48 -29.70 22.60
C LEU A 137 23.51 -29.71 21.40
N GLU A 138 24.07 -29.45 20.22
CA GLU A 138 23.32 -29.41 18.96
C GLU A 138 22.81 -30.81 18.55
N PRO A 139 21.64 -30.91 17.89
CA PRO A 139 21.02 -32.18 17.50
C PRO A 139 21.91 -33.10 16.68
N SER A 140 22.73 -32.53 15.79
CA SER A 140 23.64 -33.27 14.90
C SER A 140 24.72 -34.08 15.65
N GLN A 141 24.93 -33.79 16.93
CA GLN A 141 25.88 -34.49 17.79
C GLN A 141 25.27 -35.64 18.57
N VAL A 142 23.94 -35.80 18.52
CA VAL A 142 23.18 -36.76 19.33
C VAL A 142 22.65 -37.87 18.44
N GLU A 143 23.01 -39.11 18.74
CA GLU A 143 22.49 -40.29 18.04
C GLU A 143 21.79 -41.25 19.01
N PHE A 144 20.62 -41.77 18.61
CA PHE A 144 19.88 -42.77 19.37
C PHE A 144 20.12 -44.16 18.79
N LYS A 145 20.89 -44.99 19.50
CA LYS A 145 21.21 -46.37 19.07
C LYS A 145 20.11 -47.37 19.40
N ASN A 146 19.14 -47.02 20.25
CA ASN A 146 18.00 -47.89 20.52
C ASN A 146 16.92 -47.69 19.44
N PRO A 147 16.62 -48.69 18.59
CA PRO A 147 15.61 -48.56 17.54
C PRO A 147 14.18 -48.35 18.08
N LEU A 148 13.93 -48.66 19.36
CA LEU A 148 12.64 -48.40 20.01
C LEU A 148 12.44 -46.90 20.31
N TRP A 149 13.49 -46.07 20.26
CA TRP A 149 13.37 -44.63 20.52
C TRP A 149 12.51 -43.93 19.48
N GLU A 150 12.80 -44.15 18.19
CA GLU A 150 12.09 -43.50 17.09
C GLU A 150 10.61 -43.90 17.04
N SER A 151 10.32 -45.20 17.12
CA SER A 151 8.94 -45.70 17.18
C SER A 151 8.18 -45.22 18.42
N GLY A 152 8.86 -45.17 19.58
CA GLY A 152 8.30 -44.63 20.82
C GLY A 152 8.01 -43.13 20.74
N LEU A 153 8.88 -42.36 20.09
CA LEU A 153 8.70 -40.94 19.87
C LEU A 153 7.52 -40.68 18.93
N HIS A 154 7.38 -41.43 17.84
CA HIS A 154 6.21 -41.34 16.95
C HIS A 154 4.89 -41.61 17.70
N GLN A 155 4.85 -42.61 18.59
CA GLN A 155 3.66 -42.87 19.41
C GLN A 155 3.38 -41.76 20.42
N LEU A 156 4.44 -41.20 21.02
CA LEU A 156 4.32 -40.06 21.93
C LEU A 156 3.77 -38.83 21.18
N THR A 157 4.32 -38.52 20.01
CA THR A 157 3.86 -37.41 19.16
C THR A 157 2.39 -37.56 18.81
N ARG A 158 1.90 -38.76 18.48
CA ARG A 158 0.46 -38.98 18.25
C ARG A 158 -0.40 -38.64 19.47
N THR A 159 0.05 -39.01 20.66
CA THR A 159 -0.64 -38.68 21.91
C THR A 159 -0.65 -37.17 22.14
N ILE A 160 0.49 -36.51 21.90
CA ILE A 160 0.64 -35.06 21.99
C ILE A 160 -0.29 -34.34 21.02
N THR A 161 -0.35 -34.80 19.76
CA THR A 161 -1.26 -34.28 18.73
C THR A 161 -2.72 -34.31 19.19
N GLU A 162 -3.17 -35.42 19.77
CA GLU A 162 -4.54 -35.55 20.27
C GLU A 162 -4.79 -34.59 21.45
N ARG A 163 -3.88 -34.54 22.43
CA ARG A 163 -4.00 -33.69 23.63
C ARG A 163 -3.91 -32.19 23.33
N LEU A 164 -3.11 -31.78 22.35
CA LEU A 164 -3.04 -30.38 21.89
C LEU A 164 -4.26 -29.97 21.05
N GLY A 165 -5.16 -30.89 20.73
CA GLY A 165 -6.32 -30.61 19.89
C GLY A 165 -5.97 -30.51 18.39
N TYR A 166 -5.00 -31.29 17.91
CA TYR A 166 -4.62 -31.39 16.50
C TYR A 166 -4.97 -32.77 15.91
N SER A 167 -6.03 -33.41 16.40
CA SER A 167 -6.49 -34.71 15.90
C SER A 167 -6.60 -34.72 14.36
N GLY A 168 -5.92 -35.68 13.72
CA GLY A 168 -5.87 -35.82 12.26
C GLY A 168 -4.74 -35.05 11.57
N VAL A 169 -3.99 -34.19 12.28
CA VAL A 169 -2.81 -33.49 11.75
C VAL A 169 -1.55 -34.33 11.97
N PRO A 170 -0.74 -34.64 10.93
CA PRO A 170 0.53 -35.33 11.10
C PRO A 170 1.62 -34.34 11.58
N LEU A 171 1.58 -33.97 12.86
CA LEU A 171 2.60 -33.10 13.46
C LEU A 171 3.99 -33.74 13.40
N GLN A 172 5.01 -32.94 13.11
CA GLN A 172 6.40 -33.34 13.10
C GLN A 172 7.04 -33.07 14.46
N CYS A 173 7.97 -33.93 14.88
CA CYS A 173 8.71 -33.81 16.13
C CYS A 173 10.21 -33.74 15.81
N VAL A 174 10.79 -32.56 15.91
CA VAL A 174 12.17 -32.29 15.48
C VAL A 174 13.03 -32.03 16.71
N LEU A 175 14.14 -32.78 16.88
CA LEU A 175 15.05 -32.55 17.99
C LEU A 175 15.74 -31.19 17.80
N TYR A 176 15.58 -30.30 18.77
CA TYR A 176 16.17 -28.96 18.74
C TYR A 176 17.48 -28.87 19.54
N LYS A 177 17.54 -29.49 20.73
CA LYS A 177 18.79 -29.56 21.51
C LYS A 177 18.72 -30.58 22.64
N LEU A 178 19.89 -31.00 23.08
CA LEU A 178 20.09 -31.69 24.35
C LEU A 178 20.56 -30.67 25.40
N LEU A 179 20.02 -30.76 26.61
CA LEU A 179 20.34 -29.88 27.73
C LEU A 179 20.85 -30.68 28.93
N VAL A 180 21.93 -30.18 29.54
CA VAL A 180 22.46 -30.66 30.81
C VAL A 180 22.37 -29.54 31.83
N TYR A 181 21.77 -29.84 32.97
CA TYR A 181 21.78 -28.97 34.14
C TYR A 181 22.56 -29.65 35.26
N GLU A 182 23.59 -28.98 35.73
CA GLU A 182 24.30 -29.33 36.95
C GLU A 182 23.62 -28.70 38.18
N GLU A 183 24.18 -28.95 39.37
CA GLU A 183 23.74 -28.30 40.59
C GLU A 183 23.81 -26.76 40.48
N GLY A 184 22.74 -26.10 40.91
CA GLY A 184 22.50 -24.67 40.71
C GLY A 184 21.97 -24.29 39.32
N GLY A 185 21.86 -25.24 38.39
CA GLY A 185 21.33 -25.00 37.05
C GLY A 185 19.86 -24.57 37.09
N HIS A 186 19.51 -23.55 36.30
CA HIS A 186 18.17 -22.95 36.27
C HIS A 186 17.99 -22.11 34.99
N PHE A 187 16.76 -21.68 34.72
CA PHE A 187 16.51 -20.52 33.87
C PHE A 187 15.29 -19.76 34.36
N PHE A 188 15.39 -18.43 34.35
CA PHE A 188 14.25 -17.59 34.71
C PHE A 188 13.15 -17.61 33.66
N LYS A 189 11.99 -17.12 34.09
CA LYS A 189 10.79 -16.97 33.27
C LYS A 189 11.16 -16.29 31.95
N HIS A 190 10.96 -17.01 30.85
CA HIS A 190 11.13 -16.52 29.49
C HIS A 190 10.14 -17.21 28.58
N GLN A 191 9.98 -16.67 27.38
CA GLN A 191 9.20 -17.27 26.31
C GLN A 191 10.16 -17.80 25.25
N ASP A 192 9.88 -18.97 24.68
CA ASP A 192 10.64 -19.43 23.53
C ASP A 192 10.26 -18.58 22.32
N THR A 193 11.24 -18.07 21.56
CA THR A 193 10.96 -17.69 20.17
C THR A 193 10.76 -18.95 19.34
N GLU A 194 9.88 -18.92 18.35
CA GLU A 194 9.72 -20.03 17.40
C GLU A 194 11.09 -20.40 16.80
N LYS A 195 11.50 -21.67 16.96
CA LYS A 195 12.84 -22.16 16.62
C LYS A 195 12.90 -22.80 15.24
N GLU A 196 11.76 -23.28 14.78
CA GLU A 196 11.57 -24.02 13.53
C GLU A 196 10.29 -23.53 12.85
N ASP A 197 10.26 -23.60 11.53
CA ASP A 197 9.11 -23.17 10.75
C ASP A 197 7.89 -24.02 11.09
N GLY A 198 6.77 -23.35 11.38
CA GLY A 198 5.52 -24.00 11.77
C GLY A 198 5.52 -24.59 13.19
N MET A 199 6.47 -24.21 14.07
CA MET A 199 6.50 -24.66 15.46
C MET A 199 5.29 -24.17 16.25
N ILE A 200 4.51 -25.11 16.80
CA ILE A 200 3.34 -24.81 17.62
C ILE A 200 3.55 -25.09 19.11
N ALA A 201 4.43 -26.01 19.46
CA ALA A 201 4.68 -26.42 20.84
C ALA A 201 6.11 -26.91 21.05
N THR A 202 6.56 -26.88 22.30
CA THR A 202 7.82 -27.46 22.77
C THR A 202 7.53 -28.75 23.53
N LEU A 203 8.22 -29.83 23.19
CA LEU A 203 8.25 -31.08 23.95
C LEU A 203 9.59 -31.20 24.67
N VAL A 204 9.54 -31.25 26.00
CA VAL A 204 10.70 -31.53 26.86
C VAL A 204 10.63 -32.99 27.31
N VAL A 205 11.58 -33.81 26.90
CA VAL A 205 11.73 -35.20 27.38
C VAL A 205 12.89 -35.24 28.38
N GLN A 206 12.57 -35.45 29.65
CA GLN A 206 13.57 -35.71 30.67
C GLN A 206 13.95 -37.19 30.65
N LEU A 207 15.24 -37.46 30.46
CA LEU A 207 15.78 -38.80 30.52
C LEU A 207 16.02 -39.23 31.96
N PRO A 208 16.08 -40.54 32.26
CA PRO A 208 16.33 -41.00 33.61
C PRO A 208 17.60 -40.36 34.18
N SER A 209 17.46 -39.61 35.27
CA SER A 209 18.51 -38.73 35.82
C SER A 209 18.44 -38.74 37.34
N LEU A 210 19.59 -38.70 38.03
CA LEU A 210 19.63 -38.55 39.48
C LEU A 210 19.80 -37.06 39.84
N HIS A 211 18.67 -36.39 40.10
CA HIS A 211 18.67 -35.00 40.57
C HIS A 211 17.52 -34.69 41.54
N GLU A 212 17.68 -33.59 42.29
CA GLU A 212 16.65 -32.94 43.10
C GLU A 212 16.44 -31.50 42.57
N GLY A 213 15.26 -30.90 42.82
CA GLY A 213 14.90 -29.61 42.20
C GLY A 213 14.74 -29.71 40.68
N GLY A 214 14.66 -28.59 39.95
CA GLY A 214 14.52 -28.62 38.48
C GLY A 214 13.10 -28.86 37.97
N ASP A 215 12.06 -28.35 38.64
CA ASP A 215 10.69 -28.37 38.09
C ASP A 215 10.57 -27.42 36.91
N LEU A 216 9.86 -27.85 35.85
CA LEU A 216 9.47 -26.96 34.76
C LEU A 216 8.14 -26.29 35.13
N VAL A 217 8.13 -24.97 35.21
CA VAL A 217 6.98 -24.15 35.59
C VAL A 217 6.48 -23.41 34.35
N ILE A 218 5.19 -23.57 34.05
CA ILE A 218 4.53 -22.91 32.91
C ILE A 218 3.60 -21.83 33.43
N TYR A 219 3.72 -20.64 32.84
CA TYR A 219 2.95 -19.46 33.19
C TYR A 219 1.89 -19.15 32.13
N SER A 220 0.87 -18.43 32.55
CA SER A 220 -0.16 -17.85 31.67
C SER A 220 -0.64 -16.57 32.35
N ASN A 221 -0.62 -15.45 31.63
CA ASN A 221 -0.99 -14.13 32.15
C ASN A 221 -0.22 -13.75 33.44
N GLY A 222 1.06 -14.11 33.52
CA GLY A 222 1.90 -13.83 34.68
C GLY A 222 1.76 -14.81 35.87
N GLU A 223 0.75 -15.68 35.88
CA GLU A 223 0.51 -16.63 36.97
C GLU A 223 1.02 -18.04 36.67
N VAL A 224 1.41 -18.79 37.71
CA VAL A 224 1.80 -20.20 37.58
C VAL A 224 0.56 -21.05 37.27
N LYS A 225 0.53 -21.66 36.09
CA LYS A 225 -0.61 -22.48 35.63
C LYS A 225 -0.33 -23.98 35.74
N HIS A 226 0.89 -24.40 35.42
CA HIS A 226 1.31 -25.80 35.52
C HIS A 226 2.73 -25.91 36.07
N ARG A 227 2.99 -27.03 36.77
CA ARG A 227 4.31 -27.39 37.29
C ARG A 227 4.56 -28.87 37.01
N HIS A 228 5.63 -29.17 36.28
CA HIS A 228 6.00 -30.54 35.90
C HIS A 228 7.27 -30.95 36.65
N ASP A 229 7.14 -31.97 37.49
CA ASP A 229 8.21 -32.47 38.34
C ASP A 229 8.98 -33.66 37.72
N PHE A 230 8.56 -34.10 36.54
CA PHE A 230 9.15 -35.23 35.80
C PHE A 230 9.34 -36.50 36.65
N GLY A 231 8.34 -36.86 37.46
CA GLY A 231 8.30 -38.14 38.19
C GLY A 231 9.07 -38.15 39.51
N LYS A 232 9.40 -36.97 40.05
CA LYS A 232 10.02 -36.86 41.37
C LYS A 232 9.07 -37.26 42.49
N ALA A 233 7.81 -36.82 42.45
CA ALA A 233 6.79 -37.20 43.43
C ALA A 233 6.54 -38.72 43.44
N ASP A 234 6.64 -39.37 42.28
CA ASP A 234 6.44 -40.81 42.12
C ASP A 234 7.71 -41.64 42.36
N GLY A 235 8.87 -40.99 42.56
CA GLY A 235 10.16 -41.67 42.74
C GLY A 235 10.70 -42.37 41.48
N THR A 236 10.21 -42.00 40.29
CA THR A 236 10.51 -42.65 39.01
C THR A 236 11.55 -41.89 38.16
N VAL A 237 11.91 -40.67 38.57
CA VAL A 237 12.85 -39.76 37.88
C VAL A 237 14.18 -40.40 37.46
N ALA A 238 14.71 -41.32 38.26
CA ALA A 238 16.00 -41.96 38.02
C ALA A 238 15.91 -43.19 37.09
N PHE A 239 14.69 -43.64 36.76
CA PHE A 239 14.50 -44.96 36.14
C PHE A 239 13.67 -44.90 34.86
N LEU A 240 12.87 -43.85 34.68
CA LEU A 240 11.91 -43.75 33.60
C LEU A 240 11.95 -42.37 32.94
N PRO A 241 11.79 -42.30 31.60
CA PRO A 241 11.69 -41.04 30.90
C PRO A 241 10.35 -40.39 31.22
N HIS A 242 10.38 -39.08 31.40
CA HIS A 242 9.20 -38.25 31.60
C HIS A 242 9.18 -37.16 30.54
N TYR A 243 8.01 -36.60 30.29
CA TYR A 243 7.88 -35.52 29.34
C TYR A 243 6.96 -34.43 29.86
N ALA A 244 7.12 -33.24 29.28
CA ALA A 244 6.21 -32.12 29.41
C ALA A 244 6.10 -31.43 28.04
N VAL A 245 4.91 -30.93 27.74
CA VAL A 245 4.58 -30.18 26.53
C VAL A 245 3.96 -28.85 26.95
N HIS A 246 4.33 -27.79 26.27
CA HIS A 246 3.70 -26.47 26.36
C HIS A 246 3.70 -25.82 24.98
N TYR A 247 2.77 -24.89 24.73
CA TYR A 247 2.80 -24.09 23.50
C TYR A 247 4.09 -23.27 23.40
N ALA A 248 4.52 -22.98 22.17
CA ALA A 248 5.78 -22.29 21.90
C ALA A 248 5.81 -20.86 22.49
N ASP A 249 4.65 -20.21 22.50
CA ASP A 249 4.42 -18.89 23.07
C ASP A 249 4.19 -18.91 24.60
N ALA A 250 4.26 -20.07 25.26
CA ALA A 250 4.08 -20.13 26.70
C ALA A 250 5.34 -19.64 27.44
N GLU A 251 5.16 -18.65 28.32
CA GLU A 251 6.19 -18.28 29.28
C GLU A 251 6.48 -19.45 30.23
N HIS A 252 7.76 -19.75 30.44
CA HIS A 252 8.18 -20.88 31.26
C HIS A 252 9.51 -20.62 31.98
N ALA A 253 9.70 -21.29 33.11
CA ALA A 253 10.91 -21.24 33.92
C ALA A 253 11.32 -22.65 34.34
N LEU A 254 12.60 -22.85 34.62
CA LEU A 254 13.08 -24.05 35.30
C LEU A 254 13.61 -23.66 36.66
N GLU A 255 12.98 -24.20 37.70
CA GLU A 255 13.45 -24.04 39.06
C GLU A 255 14.86 -24.62 39.23
N THR A 256 15.60 -24.15 40.24
CA THR A 256 16.97 -24.57 40.46
C THR A 256 17.08 -26.08 40.68
N VAL A 257 18.00 -26.73 39.95
CA VAL A 257 18.47 -28.08 40.28
C VAL A 257 19.29 -27.99 41.55
N THR A 258 18.75 -28.50 42.66
CA THR A 258 19.36 -28.36 43.99
C THR A 258 20.43 -29.41 44.26
N LYS A 259 20.44 -30.50 43.51
CA LYS A 259 21.43 -31.58 43.65
C LYS A 259 21.48 -32.45 42.39
N GLY A 260 22.67 -32.93 42.06
CA GLY A 260 22.87 -33.89 40.97
C GLY A 260 22.79 -33.27 39.57
N PHE A 261 22.46 -34.09 38.57
CA PHE A 261 22.48 -33.67 37.17
C PHE A 261 21.21 -34.07 36.46
N ARG A 262 20.61 -33.13 35.72
CA ARG A 262 19.40 -33.33 34.92
C ARG A 262 19.75 -33.33 33.43
N LEU A 263 19.37 -34.40 32.74
CA LEU A 263 19.50 -34.54 31.29
C LEU A 263 18.12 -34.45 30.62
N ALA A 264 17.98 -33.51 29.69
CA ALA A 264 16.73 -33.31 28.96
C ALA A 264 16.96 -33.15 27.46
N LEU A 265 16.00 -33.60 26.66
CA LEU A 265 15.92 -33.39 25.23
C LEU A 265 14.77 -32.41 24.96
N VAL A 266 15.01 -31.41 24.12
CA VAL A 266 14.01 -30.44 23.72
C VAL A 266 13.69 -30.65 22.25
N TYR A 267 12.43 -30.88 21.94
CA TYR A 267 11.90 -31.07 20.60
C TYR A 267 10.93 -29.94 20.24
N SER A 268 11.00 -29.49 18.99
CA SER A 268 10.01 -28.62 18.37
C SER A 268 8.91 -29.48 17.77
N ILE A 269 7.65 -29.20 18.13
CA ILE A 269 6.47 -29.80 17.53
C ILE A 269 5.97 -28.87 16.44
N CYS A 270 6.09 -29.30 15.18
CA CYS A 270 5.85 -28.46 14.01
C CYS A 270 4.68 -28.96 13.17
N LEU A 271 4.00 -28.03 12.50
CA LEU A 271 3.07 -28.34 11.43
C LEU A 271 3.80 -29.01 10.24
N PRO A 272 3.13 -29.93 9.51
CA PRO A 272 3.71 -30.50 8.31
C PRO A 272 3.90 -29.43 7.24
N LYS A 273 5.02 -29.50 6.49
CA LYS A 273 5.29 -28.61 5.36
C LYS A 273 4.28 -28.79 4.20
N ASP A 274 3.74 -30.00 4.06
CA ASP A 274 2.70 -30.31 3.10
C ASP A 274 1.34 -29.92 3.69
N ARG A 275 0.84 -28.74 3.28
CA ARG A 275 -0.42 -28.11 3.72
C ARG A 275 -1.55 -29.14 3.76
N CYS A 276 -2.00 -29.49 4.95
CA CYS A 276 -3.06 -30.48 5.13
C CYS A 276 -4.38 -29.72 5.30
N GLN A 277 -5.28 -29.81 4.31
CA GLN A 277 -6.63 -29.26 4.40
C GLN A 277 -7.42 -29.99 5.49
N LEU A 278 -7.27 -29.56 6.72
CA LEU A 278 -7.82 -30.22 7.88
C LEU A 278 -9.21 -29.68 8.16
N LYS A 279 -10.20 -30.26 7.48
CA LYS A 279 -11.61 -30.05 7.86
C LYS A 279 -11.85 -30.71 9.22
N ARG A 280 -11.99 -29.89 10.25
CA ARG A 280 -12.70 -30.30 11.46
C ARG A 280 -14.20 -30.20 11.22
N VAL A 281 -14.94 -31.11 11.85
CA VAL A 281 -16.40 -31.06 11.93
C VAL A 281 -16.68 -30.63 13.36
N PHE A 282 -17.08 -29.36 13.56
CA PHE A 282 -17.45 -28.85 14.88
C PHE A 282 -18.86 -29.33 15.27
N ASP A 283 -19.20 -29.17 16.56
CA ASP A 283 -20.53 -29.51 17.07
C ASP A 283 -21.63 -28.78 16.29
N LYS A 284 -22.60 -29.53 15.78
CA LYS A 284 -23.65 -29.04 14.87
C LYS A 284 -24.44 -27.84 15.41
N PRO A 285 -24.83 -27.79 16.71
CA PRO A 285 -25.52 -26.63 17.29
C PRO A 285 -24.66 -25.36 17.33
N LEU A 286 -23.34 -25.48 17.53
CA LEU A 286 -22.42 -24.34 17.51
C LEU A 286 -22.35 -23.76 16.09
N SER A 287 -22.23 -24.64 15.09
CA SER A 287 -22.20 -24.27 13.67
C SER A 287 -23.50 -23.59 13.24
N ASP A 288 -24.67 -24.13 13.59
CA ASP A 288 -25.98 -23.55 13.24
C ASP A 288 -26.18 -22.15 13.86
N ASP A 289 -25.76 -21.95 15.12
CA ASP A 289 -25.84 -20.64 15.79
C ASP A 289 -24.90 -19.60 15.14
N LEU A 290 -23.70 -20.02 14.71
CA LEU A 290 -22.75 -19.15 13.99
C LEU A 290 -23.24 -18.80 12.59
N VAL A 291 -23.85 -19.76 11.87
CA VAL A 291 -24.46 -19.51 10.55
C VAL A 291 -25.52 -18.41 10.66
N GLY A 292 -26.38 -18.49 11.68
CA GLY A 292 -27.37 -17.44 11.96
C GLY A 292 -26.73 -16.08 12.29
N ALA A 293 -25.69 -16.08 13.12
CA ALA A 293 -25.00 -14.85 13.52
C ALA A 293 -24.22 -14.19 12.37
N ILE A 294 -23.57 -14.97 11.50
CA ILE A 294 -22.91 -14.45 10.29
C ILE A 294 -23.94 -13.83 9.34
N GLY A 295 -25.12 -14.43 9.20
CA GLY A 295 -26.24 -13.83 8.47
C GLY A 295 -26.59 -12.44 8.99
N MET A 296 -26.67 -12.27 10.31
CA MET A 296 -26.94 -10.96 10.95
C MET A 296 -25.83 -9.94 10.68
N VAL A 297 -24.54 -10.34 10.79
CA VAL A 297 -23.40 -9.46 10.45
C VAL A 297 -23.49 -8.99 9.00
N SER A 298 -23.82 -9.90 8.08
CA SER A 298 -23.96 -9.55 6.67
C SER A 298 -25.21 -8.72 6.36
N ASP A 299 -26.31 -8.88 7.09
CA ASP A 299 -27.52 -8.06 6.94
C ASP A 299 -27.35 -6.65 7.52
N GLY A 300 -26.55 -6.52 8.59
CA GLY A 300 -26.25 -5.26 9.25
C GLY A 300 -25.04 -4.49 8.68
N ASP A 301 -24.40 -5.02 7.63
CA ASP A 301 -23.14 -4.50 7.08
C ASP A 301 -22.04 -4.31 8.15
N GLU A 302 -22.03 -5.18 9.16
CA GLU A 302 -21.14 -5.10 10.32
C GLU A 302 -19.74 -5.65 9.97
N SER A 303 -18.70 -5.11 10.60
CA SER A 303 -17.34 -5.67 10.55
C SER A 303 -16.83 -5.93 11.95
N PHE A 304 -15.90 -6.87 12.11
CA PHE A 304 -15.32 -7.19 13.41
C PHE A 304 -13.84 -7.60 13.33
N ALA A 305 -13.18 -7.53 14.48
CA ALA A 305 -11.84 -8.06 14.71
C ALA A 305 -11.88 -9.03 15.89
N LEU A 306 -11.52 -10.29 15.69
CA LEU A 306 -11.34 -11.27 16.75
C LEU A 306 -9.87 -11.26 17.18
N LEU A 307 -9.57 -10.71 18.35
CA LEU A 307 -8.21 -10.75 18.90
C LEU A 307 -7.81 -12.19 19.21
N LEU A 308 -6.62 -12.56 18.79
CA LEU A 308 -6.05 -13.89 19.04
C LEU A 308 -5.41 -13.94 20.43
N SER A 309 -5.57 -15.06 21.11
CA SER A 309 -5.07 -15.28 22.47
C SER A 309 -3.61 -15.74 22.49
N HIS A 310 -3.16 -16.46 21.46
CA HIS A 310 -1.77 -16.88 21.33
C HIS A 310 -0.93 -15.84 20.59
N GLU A 311 0.39 -15.94 20.78
CA GLU A 311 1.35 -15.16 20.00
C GLU A 311 1.86 -15.93 18.78
N TYR A 312 2.08 -15.19 17.70
CA TYR A 312 2.46 -15.70 16.39
C TYR A 312 3.62 -14.87 15.84
N THR A 313 4.45 -15.49 15.03
CA THR A 313 5.45 -14.76 14.24
C THR A 313 4.87 -14.39 12.88
N GLU A 314 5.31 -13.26 12.34
CA GLU A 314 5.02 -12.82 10.97
C GLU A 314 5.29 -13.95 9.96
N LYS A 315 6.45 -14.60 10.06
CA LYS A 315 6.81 -15.76 9.21
C LYS A 315 5.81 -16.91 9.30
N SER A 316 5.35 -17.27 10.51
CA SER A 316 4.38 -18.37 10.67
C SER A 316 3.04 -18.07 9.99
N ILE A 317 2.58 -16.82 10.06
CA ILE A 317 1.33 -16.37 9.45
C ILE A 317 1.48 -16.26 7.93
N GLU A 318 2.62 -15.77 7.43
CA GLU A 318 2.89 -15.72 5.99
C GLU A 318 2.90 -17.12 5.34
N GLU A 319 3.54 -18.09 5.98
CA GLU A 319 3.74 -19.42 5.38
C GLU A 319 2.49 -20.30 5.49
N PHE A 320 1.80 -20.24 6.65
CA PHE A 320 0.72 -21.17 7.00
C PHE A 320 -0.65 -20.49 7.20
N GLY A 321 -0.70 -19.17 7.36
CA GLY A 321 -1.94 -18.41 7.59
C GLY A 321 -2.76 -18.97 8.75
N CYS A 322 -4.02 -19.30 8.51
CA CYS A 322 -4.93 -19.80 9.54
C CYS A 322 -4.55 -21.19 10.05
N GLU A 323 -3.72 -21.96 9.33
CA GLU A 323 -3.22 -23.25 9.82
C GLU A 323 -2.20 -23.07 10.96
N ALA A 324 -1.55 -21.92 11.06
CA ALA A 324 -0.63 -21.58 12.15
C ALA A 324 -1.33 -21.39 13.50
N LEU A 325 -2.64 -21.14 13.50
CA LEU A 325 -3.40 -20.80 14.70
C LEU A 325 -3.30 -21.91 15.75
N LYS A 326 -3.12 -21.51 17.02
CA LYS A 326 -2.89 -22.40 18.16
C LYS A 326 -4.10 -22.41 19.11
N GLY A 327 -4.25 -23.51 19.85
CA GLY A 327 -5.21 -23.64 20.94
C GLY A 327 -6.61 -23.09 20.64
N VAL A 328 -7.02 -22.10 21.43
CA VAL A 328 -8.36 -21.49 21.36
C VAL A 328 -8.59 -20.70 20.07
N ASP A 329 -7.55 -20.10 19.50
CA ASP A 329 -7.66 -19.31 18.27
C ASP A 329 -8.03 -20.20 17.09
N ARG A 330 -7.38 -21.36 17.00
CA ARG A 330 -7.67 -22.38 15.97
C ARG A 330 -9.10 -22.89 16.08
N VAL A 331 -9.57 -23.12 17.30
CA VAL A 331 -10.93 -23.61 17.57
C VAL A 331 -11.97 -22.56 17.17
N ARG A 332 -11.80 -21.32 17.63
CA ARG A 332 -12.73 -20.22 17.34
C ARG A 332 -12.76 -19.87 15.85
N PHE A 333 -11.59 -19.72 15.22
CA PHE A 333 -11.53 -19.40 13.79
C PHE A 333 -12.02 -20.57 12.93
N GLY A 334 -11.70 -21.82 13.28
CA GLY A 334 -12.21 -22.99 12.58
C GLY A 334 -13.74 -23.05 12.58
N ALA A 335 -14.38 -22.75 13.71
CA ALA A 335 -15.84 -22.68 13.80
C ALA A 335 -16.43 -21.56 12.94
N LEU A 336 -15.79 -20.38 12.92
CA LEU A 336 -16.16 -19.27 12.02
C LEU A 336 -16.03 -19.66 10.55
N GLU A 337 -14.93 -20.30 10.18
CA GLU A 337 -14.64 -20.69 8.80
C GLU A 337 -15.65 -21.74 8.30
N GLU A 338 -15.97 -22.75 9.12
CA GLU A 338 -16.97 -23.76 8.80
C GLU A 338 -18.36 -23.11 8.63
N ALA A 339 -18.80 -22.29 9.57
CA ALA A 339 -20.08 -21.60 9.47
C ALA A 339 -20.14 -20.69 8.22
N ASN A 340 -19.06 -19.97 7.91
CA ASN A 340 -18.97 -19.14 6.71
C ASN A 340 -19.00 -19.96 5.40
N ALA A 341 -18.62 -21.24 5.44
CA ALA A 341 -18.77 -22.14 4.29
C ALA A 341 -20.22 -22.60 4.08
N LEU A 342 -21.05 -22.56 5.13
CA LEU A 342 -22.45 -23.00 5.12
C LEU A 342 -23.45 -21.88 4.82
N VAL A 343 -23.09 -20.60 5.02
CA VAL A 343 -23.96 -19.47 4.67
C VAL A 343 -24.10 -19.31 3.14
N ALA A 344 -25.18 -18.63 2.73
CA ALA A 344 -25.42 -18.31 1.32
C ALA A 344 -24.29 -17.43 0.75
N PRO A 345 -23.98 -17.50 -0.56
CA PRO A 345 -22.87 -16.76 -1.16
C PRO A 345 -22.89 -15.24 -0.92
N ASP A 346 -24.08 -14.64 -0.89
CA ASP A 346 -24.29 -13.21 -0.62
C ASP A 346 -24.11 -12.83 0.85
N LYS A 347 -24.05 -13.82 1.75
CA LYS A 347 -23.84 -13.67 3.20
C LYS A 347 -22.43 -14.03 3.66
N LYS A 348 -21.56 -14.41 2.72
CA LYS A 348 -20.19 -14.78 3.06
C LYS A 348 -19.41 -13.59 3.58
N LEU A 349 -18.62 -13.86 4.60
CA LEU A 349 -17.60 -12.96 5.10
C LEU A 349 -16.29 -13.22 4.39
N LYS A 350 -15.53 -12.15 4.21
CA LYS A 350 -14.12 -12.17 3.86
C LYS A 350 -13.29 -12.12 5.13
N PHE A 351 -12.21 -12.90 5.18
CA PHE A 351 -11.33 -12.99 6.35
C PHE A 351 -9.92 -12.52 6.01
N TYR A 352 -9.28 -11.86 6.98
CA TYR A 352 -7.87 -11.50 6.97
C TYR A 352 -7.26 -11.82 8.34
N ILE A 353 -5.98 -12.18 8.35
CA ILE A 353 -5.19 -12.16 9.58
C ILE A 353 -4.47 -10.81 9.61
N VAL A 354 -4.43 -10.15 10.75
CA VAL A 354 -3.72 -8.89 10.91
C VAL A 354 -2.84 -8.90 12.15
N GLU A 355 -1.67 -8.25 12.07
CA GLU A 355 -0.88 -7.88 13.25
C GLU A 355 -1.21 -6.43 13.62
N LEU A 356 -1.76 -6.24 14.81
CA LEU A 356 -2.11 -4.93 15.36
C LEU A 356 -0.97 -4.44 16.23
N THR A 357 -0.33 -3.34 15.84
CA THR A 357 0.71 -2.69 16.63
C THR A 357 0.21 -1.36 17.19
N HIS A 358 0.45 -1.12 18.49
CA HIS A 358 0.22 0.16 19.16
C HIS A 358 1.48 0.58 19.89
N TYR A 359 2.02 1.74 19.54
CA TYR A 359 3.27 2.27 20.06
C TYR A 359 3.01 3.53 20.88
N VAL A 360 3.64 3.64 22.04
CA VAL A 360 3.59 4.82 22.91
C VAL A 360 4.99 5.19 23.35
N LEU A 361 5.37 6.45 23.18
CA LEU A 361 6.64 7.02 23.62
C LEU A 361 6.40 8.13 24.64
N PHE A 362 7.12 8.04 25.76
CA PHE A 362 7.22 9.12 26.73
C PHE A 362 8.67 9.59 26.88
N ALA A 363 8.87 10.89 27.00
CA ALA A 363 10.18 11.49 27.30
C ALA A 363 10.09 12.53 28.42
N GLU A 364 11.22 12.78 29.08
CA GLU A 364 11.37 13.86 30.04
C GLU A 364 11.99 15.09 29.36
N HIS A 365 11.36 16.26 29.53
CA HIS A 365 11.85 17.52 28.98
C HIS A 365 12.70 18.28 30.00
N TYR A 366 13.74 18.98 29.53
CA TYR A 366 14.60 19.81 30.40
C TYR A 366 13.88 21.02 31.00
N ASP A 367 12.85 21.53 30.30
CA ASP A 367 12.19 22.78 30.64
C ASP A 367 10.95 22.59 31.55
N GLU A 368 10.43 21.36 31.65
CA GLU A 368 9.28 21.01 32.47
C GLU A 368 9.54 19.71 33.26
N ALA A 369 9.39 19.77 34.59
CA ALA A 369 9.56 18.59 35.43
C ALA A 369 8.40 17.60 35.21
N GLY A 370 8.67 16.47 34.54
CA GLY A 370 7.69 15.41 34.31
C GLY A 370 7.95 14.59 33.05
N TRP A 371 7.25 13.46 32.95
CA TRP A 371 7.24 12.62 31.75
C TRP A 371 6.04 12.98 30.87
N PHE A 372 6.29 13.29 29.60
CA PHE A 372 5.28 13.70 28.64
C PHE A 372 5.16 12.69 27.50
N GLU A 373 3.94 12.52 26.98
CA GLU A 373 3.68 11.66 25.82
C GLU A 373 4.15 12.42 24.57
N GLU A 374 5.19 11.90 23.91
CA GLU A 374 5.76 12.47 22.69
C GLU A 374 5.04 11.93 21.46
N GLU A 375 4.77 10.62 21.46
CA GLU A 375 4.28 9.91 20.30
C GLU A 375 3.33 8.79 20.71
N ARG A 376 2.23 8.66 19.96
CA ARG A 376 1.30 7.55 20.05
C ARG A 376 0.87 7.19 18.64
N GLU A 377 1.22 5.99 18.21
CA GLU A 377 0.97 5.53 16.84
C GLU A 377 0.36 4.14 16.84
N GLN A 378 -0.42 3.85 15.81
CA GLN A 378 -1.01 2.54 15.57
C GLN A 378 -0.74 2.13 14.14
N SER A 379 -0.50 0.85 13.93
CA SER A 379 -0.34 0.29 12.59
C SER A 379 -0.94 -1.10 12.50
N ILE A 380 -1.30 -1.47 11.27
CA ILE A 380 -1.84 -2.79 10.95
C ILE A 380 -0.97 -3.40 9.86
N ALA A 381 -0.46 -4.62 10.12
CA ALA A 381 0.11 -5.47 9.08
C ALA A 381 -0.98 -6.45 8.63
N TRP A 382 -1.28 -6.47 7.33
CA TRP A 382 -2.32 -7.35 6.78
C TRP A 382 -1.71 -8.62 6.20
N TYR A 383 -2.41 -9.75 6.36
CA TYR A 383 -2.05 -11.05 5.81
C TYR A 383 -3.28 -11.77 5.27
N ASN A 384 -3.08 -12.53 4.19
CA ASN A 384 -4.10 -13.44 3.70
C ASN A 384 -4.27 -14.61 4.68
N TYR A 385 -5.50 -14.87 5.12
CA TYR A 385 -5.76 -15.95 6.07
C TYR A 385 -5.47 -17.34 5.48
N ARG A 386 -5.50 -17.46 4.14
CA ARG A 386 -5.00 -18.59 3.37
C ARG A 386 -3.93 -18.08 2.42
N PRO A 387 -2.64 -18.31 2.69
CA PRO A 387 -1.57 -17.74 1.89
C PRO A 387 -1.59 -18.27 0.46
N ASP A 388 -1.66 -17.34 -0.50
CA ASP A 388 -1.53 -17.59 -1.93
C ASP A 388 -0.13 -17.15 -2.38
N PRO A 389 0.67 -18.03 -3.02
CA PRO A 389 1.97 -17.65 -3.56
C PRO A 389 1.92 -16.45 -4.53
N ASP A 390 0.79 -16.26 -5.22
CA ASP A 390 0.61 -15.22 -6.24
C ASP A 390 -0.02 -13.93 -5.69
N ASP A 391 -0.46 -13.91 -4.43
CA ASP A 391 -1.05 -12.75 -3.76
C ASP A 391 -0.58 -12.65 -2.31
N SER A 392 0.67 -12.23 -2.12
CA SER A 392 1.17 -11.86 -0.79
C SER A 392 0.71 -10.46 -0.42
N ILE A 393 -0.16 -10.40 0.57
CA ILE A 393 -0.54 -9.18 1.26
C ILE A 393 0.32 -9.16 2.51
N GLN A 394 1.35 -8.33 2.52
CA GLN A 394 2.15 -8.06 3.70
C GLN A 394 2.57 -6.60 3.63
N LYS A 395 1.84 -5.76 4.35
CA LYS A 395 2.11 -4.33 4.34
C LYS A 395 1.64 -3.71 5.65
N VAL A 396 2.57 -3.01 6.28
CA VAL A 396 2.37 -2.26 7.52
C VAL A 396 1.98 -0.83 7.13
N GLU A 397 0.84 -0.37 7.63
CA GLU A 397 0.37 1.00 7.41
C GLU A 397 0.04 1.67 8.74
N LYS A 398 0.47 2.93 8.91
CA LYS A 398 0.02 3.77 10.03
C LYS A 398 -1.47 4.07 9.84
N THR A 399 -2.28 3.91 10.88
CA THR A 399 -3.72 4.06 10.76
C THR A 399 -4.34 4.73 11.98
N GLU A 400 -5.45 5.44 11.75
CA GLU A 400 -6.34 5.95 12.80
C GLU A 400 -7.64 5.13 12.86
N ALA A 401 -7.68 3.97 12.19
CA ALA A 401 -8.87 3.15 12.10
C ALA A 401 -9.28 2.59 13.48
N THR A 402 -10.59 2.62 13.74
CA THR A 402 -11.19 1.95 14.88
C THR A 402 -11.66 0.54 14.48
N LEU A 403 -11.44 -0.43 15.37
CA LEU A 403 -11.81 -1.83 15.15
C LEU A 403 -12.87 -2.27 16.16
N ASN A 404 -13.86 -3.02 15.66
CA ASN A 404 -14.92 -3.59 16.49
C ASN A 404 -14.47 -4.95 17.04
N PHE A 405 -13.94 -4.97 18.28
CA PHE A 405 -13.35 -6.17 18.85
C PHE A 405 -14.40 -7.15 19.39
N LEU A 406 -14.36 -8.38 18.90
CA LEU A 406 -15.02 -9.51 19.57
C LEU A 406 -14.26 -9.84 20.85
N ASN A 407 -15.00 -10.16 21.91
CA ASN A 407 -14.44 -10.49 23.23
C ASN A 407 -15.07 -11.77 23.81
N PRO A 408 -14.86 -12.94 23.16
CA PRO A 408 -15.46 -14.20 23.59
C PRO A 408 -15.02 -14.64 24.99
N ALA A 409 -13.80 -14.27 25.40
CA ALA A 409 -13.22 -14.59 26.70
C ALA A 409 -13.67 -13.63 27.83
N ARG A 410 -14.39 -12.55 27.51
CA ARG A 410 -14.83 -11.51 28.47
C ARG A 410 -13.68 -10.88 29.24
N GLU A 411 -12.56 -10.67 28.55
CA GLU A 411 -11.37 -10.04 29.10
C GLU A 411 -11.61 -8.55 29.33
N THR A 412 -11.02 -7.98 30.37
CA THR A 412 -10.99 -6.53 30.56
C THR A 412 -10.02 -5.87 29.58
N LEU A 413 -10.12 -4.55 29.37
CA LEU A 413 -9.20 -3.81 28.50
C LEU A 413 -7.73 -3.99 28.91
N THR A 414 -7.45 -4.06 30.22
CA THR A 414 -6.13 -4.39 30.75
C THR A 414 -5.67 -5.78 30.31
N GLN A 415 -6.53 -6.79 30.44
CA GLN A 415 -6.21 -8.17 30.04
C GLN A 415 -6.02 -8.30 28.53
N LEU A 416 -6.72 -7.49 27.72
CA LEU A 416 -6.61 -7.53 26.27
C LEU A 416 -5.28 -6.99 25.73
N TRP A 417 -4.64 -6.04 26.41
CA TRP A 417 -3.48 -5.33 25.85
C TRP A 417 -2.22 -5.41 26.71
N MET A 418 -2.31 -5.29 28.04
CA MET A 418 -1.12 -5.19 28.90
C MET A 418 -0.15 -6.39 28.76
N PRO A 419 -0.62 -7.65 28.72
CA PRO A 419 0.28 -8.80 28.58
C PRO A 419 1.12 -8.78 27.31
N HIS A 420 0.69 -8.05 26.28
CA HIS A 420 1.30 -8.02 24.95
C HIS A 420 2.18 -6.77 24.71
N GLY A 421 2.51 -6.03 25.78
CA GLY A 421 3.36 -4.85 25.73
C GLY A 421 4.83 -5.17 26.01
N VAL A 422 5.71 -4.84 25.06
CA VAL A 422 7.17 -4.86 25.27
C VAL A 422 7.63 -3.44 25.57
N LYS A 423 8.25 -3.25 26.72
CA LYS A 423 8.71 -1.95 27.20
C LYS A 423 10.22 -1.80 27.09
N GLU A 424 10.67 -0.70 26.49
CA GLU A 424 12.08 -0.32 26.44
C GLU A 424 12.30 1.00 27.20
N LEU A 425 13.36 1.05 28.01
CA LEU A 425 13.83 2.28 28.63
C LEU A 425 15.14 2.69 27.96
N HIS A 426 15.16 3.90 27.43
CA HIS A 426 16.36 4.51 26.89
C HIS A 426 16.93 5.46 27.95
N ALA A 427 18.09 5.09 28.46
CA ALA A 427 18.85 5.93 29.38
C ALA A 427 19.37 7.18 28.66
N TYR A 428 19.80 8.16 29.45
CA TYR A 428 20.28 9.46 28.98
C TYR A 428 21.37 9.35 27.89
N THR A 429 21.04 9.73 26.65
CA THR A 429 21.94 9.71 25.47
C THR A 429 22.46 11.10 25.10
N GLY A 430 22.89 11.90 26.10
CA GLY A 430 23.61 13.15 25.87
C GLY A 430 22.76 14.42 26.06
N ASN A 431 22.25 15.02 24.99
CA ASN A 431 21.38 16.22 25.08
C ASN A 431 19.89 15.85 25.09
N GLU A 432 19.56 14.57 25.02
CA GLU A 432 18.21 14.04 25.09
C GLU A 432 18.00 13.42 26.47
N GLY A 433 16.88 13.78 27.12
CA GLY A 433 16.48 13.22 28.41
C GLY A 433 16.16 11.73 28.32
N PRO A 434 15.95 11.04 29.46
CA PRO A 434 15.53 9.65 29.44
C PRO A 434 14.18 9.51 28.70
N SER A 435 14.03 8.44 27.93
CA SER A 435 12.79 8.10 27.25
C SER A 435 12.35 6.67 27.56
N SER A 436 11.07 6.42 27.41
CA SER A 436 10.41 5.15 27.70
C SER A 436 9.42 4.89 26.59
N SER A 437 9.64 3.81 25.84
CA SER A 437 8.73 3.37 24.79
C SER A 437 8.06 2.06 25.18
N THR A 438 6.80 1.89 24.80
CA THR A 438 6.09 0.62 24.92
C THR A 438 5.47 0.29 23.57
N LYS A 439 5.78 -0.90 23.04
CA LYS A 439 5.16 -1.45 21.83
C LYS A 439 4.25 -2.60 22.22
N TYR A 440 2.96 -2.46 22.00
CA TYR A 440 1.97 -3.52 22.10
C TYR A 440 1.78 -4.16 20.73
N SER A 441 1.89 -5.49 20.62
CA SER A 441 1.60 -6.22 19.37
C SER A 441 0.68 -7.41 19.62
N ARG A 442 -0.38 -7.54 18.82
CA ARG A 442 -1.33 -8.66 18.93
C ARG A 442 -1.93 -9.01 17.57
N PHE A 443 -2.03 -10.29 17.26
CA PHE A 443 -2.70 -10.73 16.05
C PHE A 443 -4.22 -10.77 16.21
N ALA A 444 -4.95 -10.57 15.10
CA ALA A 444 -6.40 -10.63 15.06
C ALA A 444 -6.92 -11.22 13.74
N ILE A 445 -8.13 -11.77 13.75
CA ILE A 445 -8.90 -12.05 12.53
C ILE A 445 -9.82 -10.89 12.26
N VAL A 446 -9.64 -10.20 11.14
CA VAL A 446 -10.58 -9.18 10.67
C VAL A 446 -11.54 -9.80 9.67
N ALA A 447 -12.83 -9.51 9.84
CA ALA A 447 -13.87 -10.00 8.96
C ALA A 447 -14.92 -8.93 8.63
N TRP A 448 -15.43 -9.00 7.40
CA TRP A 448 -16.56 -8.20 6.92
C TRP A 448 -17.30 -8.89 5.77
N PRO A 449 -18.51 -8.47 5.40
CA PRO A 449 -19.27 -9.06 4.30
C PRO A 449 -18.55 -8.90 2.95
N GLU A 450 -18.53 -9.95 2.14
CA GLU A 450 -17.90 -9.93 0.81
C GLU A 450 -18.57 -8.88 -0.10
N SER A 451 -19.87 -8.65 0.06
CA SER A 451 -20.63 -7.60 -0.64
C SER A 451 -20.06 -6.20 -0.42
N ARG A 452 -19.45 -5.97 0.76
CA ARG A 452 -18.86 -4.70 1.22
C ARG A 452 -17.33 -4.70 1.12
N HIS A 453 -16.73 -5.69 0.47
CA HIS A 453 -15.28 -5.85 0.44
C HIS A 453 -14.56 -4.61 -0.13
N ALA A 454 -15.06 -4.03 -1.22
CA ALA A 454 -14.49 -2.83 -1.84
C ALA A 454 -14.43 -1.62 -0.87
N GLU A 455 -15.51 -1.40 -0.13
CA GLU A 455 -15.65 -0.26 0.77
C GLU A 455 -14.77 -0.44 2.01
N ASN A 456 -14.76 -1.64 2.59
CA ASN A 456 -13.88 -1.96 3.71
C ASN A 456 -12.40 -2.00 3.30
N ALA A 457 -12.09 -2.43 2.07
CA ALA A 457 -10.74 -2.37 1.54
C ALA A 457 -10.24 -0.92 1.44
N LEU A 458 -11.07 0.02 0.96
CA LEU A 458 -10.72 1.44 0.94
C LEU A 458 -10.54 2.04 2.35
N LYS A 459 -11.30 1.55 3.33
CA LYS A 459 -11.25 2.03 4.71
C LYS A 459 -10.03 1.52 5.49
N PHE A 460 -9.64 0.27 5.25
CA PHE A 460 -8.71 -0.45 6.13
C PHE A 460 -7.45 -0.98 5.44
N LEU A 461 -7.49 -1.26 4.14
CA LEU A 461 -6.36 -1.84 3.41
C LEU A 461 -5.48 -0.77 2.74
N PRO A 462 -4.19 -1.07 2.57
CA PRO A 462 -3.30 -0.25 1.76
C PRO A 462 -3.82 -0.04 0.34
N MET A 463 -3.59 1.16 -0.19
CA MET A 463 -4.21 1.64 -1.42
C MET A 463 -4.02 0.72 -2.65
N ASP A 464 -2.87 0.07 -2.78
CA ASP A 464 -2.59 -0.89 -3.86
C ASP A 464 -3.52 -2.11 -3.80
N LEU A 465 -3.81 -2.60 -2.59
CA LEU A 465 -4.73 -3.72 -2.37
C LEU A 465 -6.19 -3.28 -2.44
N ALA A 466 -6.50 -2.07 -1.97
CA ALA A 466 -7.81 -1.48 -2.19
C ALA A 466 -8.11 -1.34 -3.70
N CYS A 467 -7.14 -0.92 -4.51
CA CYS A 467 -7.26 -0.90 -5.97
C CYS A 467 -7.46 -2.31 -6.56
N LYS A 468 -6.74 -3.35 -6.08
CA LYS A 468 -6.98 -4.73 -6.52
C LYS A 468 -8.41 -5.20 -6.20
N ALA A 469 -8.89 -4.91 -4.99
CA ALA A 469 -10.25 -5.24 -4.56
C ALA A 469 -11.32 -4.54 -5.41
N LEU A 470 -11.07 -3.30 -5.83
CA LEU A 470 -11.92 -2.56 -6.76
C LEU A 470 -11.88 -3.14 -8.18
N ASN A 471 -10.72 -3.52 -8.68
CA ASN A 471 -10.56 -4.14 -10.00
C ASN A 471 -11.24 -5.51 -10.06
N ALA A 472 -11.26 -6.28 -8.97
CA ALA A 472 -11.94 -7.57 -8.91
C ALA A 472 -13.47 -7.47 -9.11
N ARG A 473 -14.08 -6.29 -8.92
CA ARG A 473 -15.50 -6.04 -9.21
C ARG A 473 -15.83 -5.96 -10.71
N LYS A 474 -14.84 -5.74 -11.63
CA LYS A 474 -15.05 -5.70 -13.10
C LYS A 474 -13.80 -6.16 -13.88
N LEU A 475 -13.95 -7.18 -14.74
CA LEU A 475 -12.96 -7.66 -15.72
C LEU A 475 -12.38 -6.53 -16.58
N PHE A 476 -11.23 -5.93 -16.24
CA PHE A 476 -10.44 -5.11 -17.17
C PHE A 476 -8.94 -5.18 -16.85
N ASP A 477 -8.14 -5.42 -17.89
CA ASP A 477 -6.67 -5.42 -17.86
C ASP A 477 -6.15 -4.01 -17.60
N ALA A 478 -5.68 -3.74 -16.38
CA ALA A 478 -4.89 -2.56 -16.10
C ALA A 478 -3.45 -2.79 -16.61
N SER A 479 -3.10 -2.12 -17.71
CA SER A 479 -1.71 -2.06 -18.21
C SER A 479 -0.76 -1.48 -17.14
N PRO A 480 0.50 -1.97 -17.02
CA PRO A 480 1.46 -1.50 -16.02
C PRO A 480 1.94 -0.05 -16.19
N TYR A 481 1.47 0.67 -17.21
CA TYR A 481 1.94 2.01 -17.56
C TYR A 481 0.77 2.98 -17.79
N GLY A 482 0.39 3.72 -16.74
CA GLY A 482 -0.46 4.92 -16.83
C GLY A 482 -1.91 4.70 -16.40
N PHE A 483 -2.40 5.56 -15.52
CA PHE A 483 -3.81 5.63 -15.13
C PHE A 483 -4.70 5.81 -16.37
N SER A 484 -5.68 4.93 -16.56
CA SER A 484 -6.59 4.95 -17.71
C SER A 484 -7.84 5.80 -17.45
N ILE A 485 -8.59 6.13 -18.51
CA ILE A 485 -9.85 6.87 -18.40
C ILE A 485 -10.89 6.07 -17.59
N GLU A 486 -10.86 4.73 -17.71
CA GLU A 486 -11.75 3.82 -16.97
C GLU A 486 -11.51 3.87 -15.47
N PHE A 487 -10.26 4.03 -15.03
CA PHE A 487 -9.93 4.24 -13.60
C PHE A 487 -10.55 5.54 -13.08
N CYS A 488 -10.43 6.64 -13.82
CA CYS A 488 -10.99 7.92 -13.42
C CYS A 488 -12.52 7.87 -13.34
N LEU A 489 -13.18 7.24 -14.31
CA LEU A 489 -14.63 7.05 -14.33
C LEU A 489 -15.10 6.25 -13.11
N LEU A 490 -14.49 5.09 -12.85
CA LEU A 490 -14.85 4.23 -11.71
C LEU A 490 -14.65 4.95 -10.37
N PHE A 491 -13.53 5.65 -10.19
CA PHE A 491 -13.26 6.35 -8.94
C PHE A 491 -14.25 7.50 -8.71
N CYS A 492 -14.57 8.27 -9.76
CA CYS A 492 -15.56 9.32 -9.67
C CYS A 492 -16.96 8.76 -9.31
N GLU A 493 -17.35 7.61 -9.86
CA GLU A 493 -18.59 6.90 -9.46
C GLU A 493 -18.57 6.48 -7.98
N LEU A 494 -17.48 5.86 -7.52
CA LEU A 494 -17.34 5.38 -6.13
C LEU A 494 -17.38 6.51 -5.11
N VAL A 495 -16.70 7.62 -5.42
CA VAL A 495 -16.75 8.81 -4.57
C VAL A 495 -18.17 9.35 -4.50
N LEU A 496 -18.86 9.43 -5.65
CA LEU A 496 -20.27 9.83 -5.68
C LEU A 496 -21.18 8.90 -4.89
N GLU A 497 -20.85 7.61 -4.72
CA GLU A 497 -21.62 6.70 -3.86
C GLU A 497 -21.28 6.89 -2.38
N ALA A 498 -19.98 6.99 -2.04
CA ALA A 498 -19.47 6.99 -0.67
C ALA A 498 -19.96 8.18 0.18
N GLY A 499 -20.19 9.35 -0.43
CA GLY A 499 -20.68 10.52 0.32
C GLY A 499 -19.64 11.17 1.25
N ASP A 500 -18.36 10.79 1.14
CA ASP A 500 -17.27 11.28 1.99
C ASP A 500 -16.42 12.37 1.27
N SER A 501 -16.34 13.57 1.86
CA SER A 501 -15.57 14.69 1.31
C SER A 501 -14.05 14.51 1.40
N ASP A 502 -13.57 13.75 2.39
CA ASP A 502 -12.14 13.53 2.58
C ASP A 502 -11.60 12.57 1.52
N LEU A 503 -12.41 11.57 1.13
CA LEU A 503 -12.13 10.68 0.01
C LEU A 503 -12.08 11.44 -1.34
N VAL A 504 -13.00 12.40 -1.55
CA VAL A 504 -12.97 13.29 -2.73
C VAL A 504 -11.65 14.06 -2.78
N SER A 505 -11.29 14.72 -1.68
CA SER A 505 -10.07 15.53 -1.60
C SER A 505 -8.81 14.68 -1.76
N PHE A 506 -8.76 13.50 -1.17
CA PHE A 506 -7.66 12.56 -1.32
C PHE A 506 -7.50 12.13 -2.79
N PHE A 507 -8.60 11.81 -3.48
CA PHE A 507 -8.57 11.49 -4.90
C PHE A 507 -7.95 12.62 -5.71
N PHE A 508 -8.55 13.82 -5.69
CA PHE A 508 -8.08 14.91 -6.54
C PHE A 508 -6.65 15.37 -6.22
N THR A 509 -6.20 15.23 -4.97
CA THR A 509 -4.84 15.61 -4.58
C THR A 509 -3.78 14.52 -4.85
N LYS A 510 -4.05 13.26 -4.49
CA LYS A 510 -3.04 12.19 -4.44
C LYS A 510 -3.15 11.18 -5.58
N LEU A 511 -4.37 10.84 -6.01
CA LEU A 511 -4.62 9.74 -6.95
C LEU A 511 -4.96 10.20 -8.37
N CYS A 512 -5.65 11.34 -8.48
CA CYS A 512 -6.20 11.81 -9.73
C CYS A 512 -5.06 12.15 -10.70
N PRO A 513 -4.99 11.44 -11.85
CA PRO A 513 -3.99 11.71 -12.86
C PRO A 513 -4.26 13.08 -13.50
N LYS A 514 -3.37 13.48 -14.41
CA LYS A 514 -3.61 14.70 -15.19
C LYS A 514 -4.79 14.45 -16.12
N LEU A 515 -5.89 15.16 -15.91
CA LEU A 515 -7.13 14.90 -16.65
C LEU A 515 -7.11 15.48 -18.09
N GLY A 516 -6.20 16.41 -18.38
CA GLY A 516 -5.98 16.93 -19.72
C GLY A 516 -5.24 15.92 -20.61
N ASP A 517 -5.62 15.87 -21.88
CA ASP A 517 -4.98 15.06 -22.94
C ASP A 517 -5.05 13.52 -22.77
N ILE A 518 -5.89 13.05 -21.84
CA ILE A 518 -6.34 11.65 -21.77
C ILE A 518 -7.34 11.40 -22.92
N GLU A 519 -7.30 10.20 -23.50
CA GLU A 519 -8.27 9.75 -24.50
C GLU A 519 -9.68 9.66 -23.89
N GLU A 520 -10.71 10.12 -24.61
CA GLU A 520 -12.11 10.13 -24.16
C GLU A 520 -12.39 10.92 -22.85
N ASN A 521 -11.53 11.87 -22.48
CA ASN A 521 -11.67 12.63 -21.24
C ASN A 521 -12.92 13.52 -21.15
N GLU A 522 -13.67 13.69 -22.24
CA GLU A 522 -15.00 14.31 -22.23
C GLU A 522 -16.03 13.52 -21.42
N THR A 523 -15.86 12.21 -21.28
CA THR A 523 -16.74 11.33 -20.50
C THR A 523 -16.72 11.63 -19.00
N LEU A 524 -15.68 12.30 -18.51
CA LEU A 524 -15.55 12.70 -17.10
C LEU A 524 -16.40 13.92 -16.75
N ILE A 525 -16.81 14.74 -17.73
CA ILE A 525 -17.48 16.03 -17.47
C ILE A 525 -18.74 15.84 -16.60
N PRO A 526 -19.67 14.92 -16.88
CA PRO A 526 -20.87 14.74 -16.06
C PRO A 526 -20.54 14.32 -14.62
N LEU A 527 -19.54 13.47 -14.43
CA LEU A 527 -19.14 12.99 -13.10
C LEU A 527 -18.44 14.08 -12.29
N LEU A 528 -17.55 14.87 -12.92
CA LEU A 528 -16.91 16.01 -12.27
C LEU A 528 -17.95 17.04 -11.82
N VAL A 529 -18.92 17.36 -12.67
CA VAL A 529 -20.04 18.25 -12.34
C VAL A 529 -20.84 17.70 -11.17
N ALA A 530 -21.21 16.42 -11.21
CA ALA A 530 -21.95 15.77 -10.13
C ALA A 530 -21.18 15.80 -8.80
N ILE A 531 -19.86 15.57 -8.80
CA ILE A 531 -19.03 15.65 -7.59
C ILE A 531 -19.02 17.08 -7.04
N ILE A 532 -18.78 18.07 -7.91
CA ILE A 532 -18.71 19.48 -7.51
C ILE A 532 -20.05 19.96 -6.95
N GLN A 533 -21.18 19.49 -7.48
CA GLN A 533 -22.52 19.84 -6.99
C GLN A 533 -22.92 19.08 -5.73
N LYS A 534 -22.47 17.83 -5.56
CA LYS A 534 -22.83 16.98 -4.40
C LYS A 534 -22.15 17.42 -3.11
N TYR A 535 -20.90 17.87 -3.19
CA TYR A 535 -20.05 18.13 -2.03
C TYR A 535 -19.87 19.62 -1.74
N ASP A 536 -19.65 19.95 -0.46
CA ASP A 536 -19.33 21.31 -0.04
C ASP A 536 -17.99 21.76 -0.65
N TRP A 537 -18.05 22.81 -1.48
CA TRP A 537 -16.89 23.36 -2.18
C TRP A 537 -15.78 23.80 -1.22
N SER A 538 -16.10 24.25 -0.01
CA SER A 538 -15.10 24.64 0.99
C SER A 538 -14.18 23.50 1.41
N LYS A 539 -14.64 22.25 1.29
CA LYS A 539 -13.89 21.04 1.64
C LYS A 539 -13.08 20.46 0.49
N ILE A 540 -13.62 20.51 -0.73
CA ILE A 540 -13.04 19.81 -1.89
C ILE A 540 -12.40 20.75 -2.92
N GLY A 541 -12.71 22.05 -2.86
CA GLY A 541 -12.39 23.01 -3.91
C GLY A 541 -10.89 23.14 -4.16
N THR A 542 -10.07 23.20 -3.12
CA THR A 542 -8.60 23.26 -3.25
C THR A 542 -8.05 22.03 -3.99
N ALA A 543 -8.57 20.84 -3.69
CA ALA A 543 -8.11 19.60 -4.31
C ALA A 543 -8.51 19.53 -5.79
N VAL A 544 -9.76 19.88 -6.11
CA VAL A 544 -10.29 19.91 -7.48
C VAL A 544 -9.53 20.91 -8.34
N LEU A 545 -9.30 22.13 -7.83
CA LEU A 545 -8.51 23.17 -8.51
C LEU A 545 -7.07 22.69 -8.77
N ALA A 546 -6.42 22.08 -7.77
CA ALA A 546 -5.08 21.56 -7.93
C ALA A 546 -5.00 20.52 -9.06
N SER A 547 -5.97 19.61 -9.15
CA SER A 547 -5.97 18.57 -10.19
C SER A 547 -6.21 19.10 -11.59
N LEU A 548 -7.20 19.98 -11.76
CA LEU A 548 -7.51 20.67 -13.02
C LEU A 548 -6.50 21.78 -13.37
N SER A 549 -5.44 21.96 -12.57
CA SER A 549 -4.33 22.89 -12.82
C SER A 549 -2.98 22.22 -13.16
N LYS A 550 -2.87 20.88 -13.11
CA LYS A 550 -1.62 20.13 -13.43
C LYS A 550 -1.25 20.18 -14.93
N ALA A 551 -0.36 21.10 -15.30
CA ALA A 551 0.16 21.23 -16.68
C ALA A 551 1.03 20.03 -17.17
N LEU A 552 1.03 19.79 -18.49
CA LEU A 552 2.02 18.94 -19.17
C LEU A 552 3.40 19.64 -19.22
N ARG A 553 4.47 18.89 -18.91
CA ARG A 553 5.84 19.20 -19.34
C ARG A 553 6.21 18.24 -20.47
N SER A 554 5.67 18.38 -21.68
CA SER A 554 6.39 17.96 -22.88
C SER A 554 5.78 18.52 -24.16
N SER A 555 6.68 18.70 -25.12
CA SER A 555 6.56 19.14 -26.49
C SER A 555 5.97 18.05 -27.39
N SER A 556 4.68 18.14 -27.71
CA SER A 556 4.14 17.47 -28.90
C SER A 556 3.10 18.38 -29.52
N THR A 557 3.33 18.76 -30.78
CA THR A 557 2.56 19.74 -31.56
C THR A 557 1.30 19.17 -32.20
N THR A 558 0.87 17.97 -31.82
CA THR A 558 -0.24 17.29 -32.51
C THR A 558 -1.27 16.77 -31.51
N ILE A 559 -2.26 17.62 -31.19
CA ILE A 559 -3.48 17.18 -30.50
C ILE A 559 -4.22 16.24 -31.46
N LYS A 560 -4.24 14.92 -31.16
CA LYS A 560 -5.13 13.97 -31.82
C LYS A 560 -6.58 14.41 -31.60
N ARG A 561 -7.45 14.19 -32.59
CA ARG A 561 -8.81 14.78 -32.70
C ARG A 561 -9.76 14.57 -31.50
N ASP A 562 -9.49 13.60 -30.63
CA ASP A 562 -10.41 13.12 -29.59
C ASP A 562 -9.95 13.42 -28.15
N LYS A 563 -8.98 14.34 -27.96
CA LYS A 563 -8.43 14.70 -26.65
C LYS A 563 -8.79 16.13 -26.25
N LEU A 564 -9.43 16.33 -25.09
CA LEU A 564 -9.63 17.67 -24.54
C LEU A 564 -8.36 18.13 -23.83
N SER A 565 -7.90 19.33 -24.18
CA SER A 565 -6.90 20.00 -23.35
C SER A 565 -7.46 20.27 -21.95
N GLU A 566 -6.58 20.45 -20.98
CA GLU A 566 -6.98 20.77 -19.60
C GLU A 566 -7.82 22.05 -19.49
N VAL A 567 -7.50 23.06 -20.31
CA VAL A 567 -8.27 24.31 -20.39
C VAL A 567 -9.64 24.07 -21.02
N GLU A 568 -9.72 23.26 -22.07
CA GLU A 568 -11.01 22.91 -22.69
C GLU A 568 -11.89 22.08 -21.76
N LEU A 569 -11.33 21.06 -21.11
CA LEU A 569 -12.04 20.24 -20.12
C LEU A 569 -12.61 21.11 -19.00
N THR A 570 -11.80 21.99 -18.42
CA THR A 570 -12.22 22.90 -17.36
C THR A 570 -13.31 23.87 -17.83
N LEU A 571 -13.17 24.46 -19.02
CA LEU A 571 -14.18 25.36 -19.59
C LEU A 571 -15.52 24.65 -19.80
N ARG A 572 -15.52 23.36 -20.21
CA ARG A 572 -16.75 22.57 -20.37
C ARG A 572 -17.37 22.16 -19.04
N VAL A 573 -16.56 21.86 -18.02
CA VAL A 573 -17.06 21.63 -16.65
C VAL A 573 -17.74 22.90 -16.13
N ILE A 574 -17.09 24.07 -16.28
CA ILE A 574 -17.70 25.36 -15.93
C ILE A 574 -19.01 25.60 -16.71
N ASP A 575 -19.04 25.26 -18.00
CA ASP A 575 -20.24 25.46 -18.83
C ASP A 575 -21.46 24.63 -18.39
N ALA A 576 -21.21 23.50 -17.73
CA ALA A 576 -22.21 22.58 -17.22
C ALA A 576 -22.53 22.78 -15.72
N LEU A 577 -21.81 23.66 -15.01
CA LEU A 577 -22.03 23.95 -13.60
C LEU A 577 -23.05 25.08 -13.39
N ASP A 578 -23.84 24.95 -12.34
CA ASP A 578 -24.71 26.03 -11.85
C ASP A 578 -23.89 27.22 -11.33
N ASP A 579 -24.49 28.41 -11.36
CA ASP A 579 -23.86 29.63 -10.85
C ASP A 579 -23.59 29.50 -9.34
N GLY A 580 -22.33 29.72 -8.93
CA GLY A 580 -21.91 29.54 -7.54
C GLY A 580 -20.41 29.71 -7.30
N GLU A 581 -19.98 29.42 -6.07
CA GLU A 581 -18.59 29.57 -5.64
C GLU A 581 -17.62 28.68 -6.43
N ALA A 582 -18.00 27.43 -6.69
CA ALA A 582 -17.22 26.48 -7.47
C ALA A 582 -16.98 26.95 -8.92
N GLN A 583 -18.04 27.41 -9.58
CA GLN A 583 -17.98 27.94 -10.95
C GLN A 583 -17.07 29.18 -11.01
N THR A 584 -17.18 30.08 -10.02
CA THR A 584 -16.36 31.30 -9.93
C THR A 584 -14.88 30.98 -9.73
N ALA A 585 -14.56 30.06 -8.82
CA ALA A 585 -13.17 29.68 -8.55
C ALA A 585 -12.51 28.96 -9.74
N LEU A 586 -13.24 28.06 -10.40
CA LEU A 586 -12.76 27.40 -11.62
C LEU A 586 -12.57 28.40 -12.76
N LEU A 587 -13.48 29.39 -12.88
CA LEU A 587 -13.39 30.45 -13.87
C LEU A 587 -12.14 31.32 -13.70
N GLU A 588 -11.83 31.75 -12.48
CA GLU A 588 -10.63 32.54 -12.20
C GLU A 588 -9.35 31.78 -12.57
N MET A 589 -9.26 30.52 -12.13
CA MET A 589 -8.13 29.65 -12.42
C MET A 589 -7.95 29.42 -13.93
N VAL A 590 -9.03 29.07 -14.66
CA VAL A 590 -8.92 28.74 -16.09
C VAL A 590 -8.57 29.97 -16.94
N LEU A 591 -9.06 31.16 -16.58
CA LEU A 591 -8.71 32.40 -17.28
C LEU A 591 -7.22 32.72 -17.13
N GLU A 592 -6.66 32.61 -15.92
CA GLU A 592 -5.22 32.81 -15.70
C GLU A 592 -4.36 31.81 -16.47
N LYS A 593 -4.83 30.57 -16.55
CA LYS A 593 -4.13 29.51 -17.25
C LYS A 593 -4.20 29.67 -18.77
N ALA A 594 -5.37 30.04 -19.31
CA ALA A 594 -5.55 30.33 -20.72
C ALA A 594 -4.58 31.42 -21.20
N MET A 595 -4.36 32.46 -20.40
CA MET A 595 -3.43 33.54 -20.76
C MET A 595 -1.97 33.07 -20.92
N LYS A 596 -1.60 31.94 -20.30
CA LYS A 596 -0.25 31.33 -20.39
C LYS A 596 -0.11 30.33 -21.54
N LEU A 597 -1.19 30.00 -22.26
CA LEU A 597 -1.13 29.12 -23.43
C LEU A 597 -0.37 29.77 -24.59
N LYS A 598 0.28 28.93 -25.39
CA LYS A 598 0.75 29.30 -26.74
C LYS A 598 -0.42 29.75 -27.61
N ASP A 599 -0.15 30.65 -28.55
CA ASP A 599 -1.19 31.29 -29.35
C ASP A 599 -1.99 30.27 -30.19
N GLU A 600 -1.36 29.20 -30.68
CA GLU A 600 -2.06 28.16 -31.45
C GLU A 600 -3.11 27.42 -30.61
N LEU A 601 -2.77 27.09 -29.34
CA LEU A 601 -3.68 26.41 -28.42
C LEU A 601 -4.76 27.35 -27.89
N PHE A 602 -4.43 28.62 -27.70
CA PHE A 602 -5.38 29.65 -27.29
C PHE A 602 -6.46 29.91 -28.35
N CYS A 603 -6.07 29.87 -29.63
CA CYS A 603 -6.94 30.08 -30.79
C CYS A 603 -7.64 28.81 -31.27
N ALA A 604 -7.60 27.72 -30.50
CA ALA A 604 -8.24 26.46 -30.88
C ALA A 604 -9.77 26.66 -31.05
N PRO A 605 -10.39 26.14 -32.14
CA PRO A 605 -11.79 26.41 -32.47
C PRO A 605 -12.80 26.07 -31.38
N LYS A 606 -12.52 25.05 -30.56
CA LYS A 606 -13.38 24.62 -29.45
C LYS A 606 -13.17 25.46 -28.17
N VAL A 607 -12.01 26.07 -28.01
CA VAL A 607 -11.64 26.86 -26.81
C VAL A 607 -12.12 28.30 -26.93
N VAL A 608 -11.94 28.94 -28.10
CA VAL A 608 -12.25 30.36 -28.32
C VAL A 608 -13.68 30.74 -27.89
N PRO A 609 -14.75 30.02 -28.29
CA PRO A 609 -16.11 30.45 -27.97
C PRO A 609 -16.39 30.39 -26.46
N LEU A 610 -15.94 29.32 -25.80
CA LEU A 610 -16.08 29.14 -24.36
C LEU A 610 -15.28 30.20 -23.59
N LEU A 611 -14.02 30.42 -23.97
CA LEU A 611 -13.17 31.40 -23.32
C LEU A 611 -13.70 32.84 -23.48
N CYS A 612 -14.25 33.17 -24.64
CA CYS A 612 -14.90 34.45 -24.90
C CYS A 612 -16.18 34.63 -24.07
N LYS A 613 -17.06 33.62 -24.05
CA LYS A 613 -18.28 33.60 -23.23
C LYS A 613 -17.96 33.83 -21.75
N TRP A 614 -16.99 33.07 -21.22
CA TRP A 614 -16.69 33.03 -19.80
C TRP A 614 -15.82 34.19 -19.32
N SER A 615 -14.91 34.73 -20.15
CA SER A 615 -14.18 35.96 -19.81
C SER A 615 -15.09 37.19 -19.64
N ARG A 616 -16.20 37.26 -20.39
CA ARG A 616 -17.23 38.31 -20.23
C ARG A 616 -18.08 38.15 -18.97
N ARG A 617 -18.26 36.92 -18.51
CA ARG A 617 -19.01 36.59 -17.29
C ARG A 617 -18.17 36.71 -16.02
N SER A 618 -16.87 36.96 -16.17
CA SER A 618 -15.99 37.23 -15.03
C SER A 618 -16.45 38.48 -14.27
N SER A 619 -16.37 38.43 -12.94
CA SER A 619 -16.61 39.55 -12.05
C SER A 619 -15.58 40.67 -12.19
N ASP A 620 -14.44 40.40 -12.83
CA ASP A 620 -13.36 41.34 -13.12
C ASP A 620 -13.35 41.73 -14.61
N PRO A 621 -13.83 42.94 -14.98
CA PRO A 621 -13.82 43.42 -16.36
C PRO A 621 -12.42 43.47 -16.99
N SER A 622 -11.36 43.50 -16.19
CA SER A 622 -9.98 43.48 -16.69
C SER A 622 -9.62 42.16 -17.39
N LYS A 623 -10.28 41.05 -17.03
CA LYS A 623 -10.03 39.73 -17.63
C LYS A 623 -10.47 39.67 -19.09
N PHE A 624 -11.65 40.20 -19.41
CA PHE A 624 -12.12 40.30 -20.80
C PHE A 624 -11.26 41.26 -21.62
N LYS A 625 -10.80 42.35 -21.01
CA LYS A 625 -9.85 43.27 -21.65
C LYS A 625 -8.52 42.58 -21.95
N ALA A 626 -7.95 41.84 -21.01
CA ALA A 626 -6.71 41.10 -21.21
C ALA A 626 -6.83 40.03 -22.32
N TYR A 627 -7.96 39.31 -22.35
CA TYR A 627 -8.31 38.39 -23.43
C TYR A 627 -8.33 39.10 -24.80
N SER A 628 -9.05 40.21 -24.88
CA SER A 628 -9.16 41.02 -26.11
C SER A 628 -7.81 41.59 -26.55
N ASP A 629 -7.01 42.11 -25.61
CA ASP A 629 -5.68 42.65 -25.88
C ASP A 629 -4.71 41.59 -26.40
N LYS A 630 -4.79 40.34 -25.90
CA LYS A 630 -3.99 39.21 -26.41
C LYS A 630 -4.40 38.88 -27.84
N LEU A 631 -5.71 38.73 -28.09
CA LEU A 631 -6.26 38.50 -29.43
C LEU A 631 -5.88 39.60 -30.44
N MET A 632 -5.79 40.85 -30.01
CA MET A 632 -5.42 41.98 -30.89
C MET A 632 -3.94 42.01 -31.30
N LYS A 633 -3.07 41.33 -30.54
CA LYS A 633 -1.61 41.24 -30.76
C LYS A 633 -1.19 39.96 -31.48
N MET A 634 -2.11 39.02 -31.71
CA MET A 634 -1.82 37.73 -32.32
C MET A 634 -1.49 37.83 -33.81
N ASP A 635 -0.76 36.82 -34.29
CA ASP A 635 -0.46 36.66 -35.71
C ASP A 635 -1.76 36.49 -36.53
N PRO A 636 -1.95 37.26 -37.61
CA PRO A 636 -3.13 37.16 -38.46
C PRO A 636 -3.43 35.77 -39.03
N SER A 637 -2.43 34.88 -39.13
CA SER A 637 -2.61 33.49 -39.57
C SER A 637 -3.52 32.67 -38.64
N LEU A 638 -3.61 33.03 -37.35
CA LEU A 638 -4.40 32.32 -36.34
C LEU A 638 -5.80 32.91 -36.13
N LEU A 639 -6.08 34.10 -36.70
CA LEU A 639 -7.33 34.83 -36.44
C LEU A 639 -8.57 34.23 -37.13
N GLY A 640 -8.41 33.35 -38.12
CA GLY A 640 -9.55 32.76 -38.83
C GLY A 640 -10.50 31.99 -37.91
N SER A 641 -9.97 31.08 -37.07
CA SER A 641 -10.75 30.34 -36.08
C SER A 641 -11.33 31.24 -34.99
N VAL A 642 -10.60 32.31 -34.64
CA VAL A 642 -11.03 33.29 -33.65
C VAL A 642 -12.26 34.05 -34.14
N ILE A 643 -12.18 34.60 -35.35
CA ILE A 643 -13.27 35.34 -35.98
C ILE A 643 -14.50 34.45 -36.13
N GLU A 644 -14.34 33.22 -36.63
CA GLU A 644 -15.46 32.29 -36.78
C GLU A 644 -16.07 31.91 -35.42
N GLY A 645 -15.23 31.61 -34.43
CA GLY A 645 -15.66 31.20 -33.09
C GLY A 645 -16.42 32.29 -32.33
N ILE A 646 -15.93 33.53 -32.37
CA ILE A 646 -16.60 34.67 -31.71
C ILE A 646 -17.85 35.08 -32.48
N SER A 647 -17.86 35.01 -33.82
CA SER A 647 -19.04 35.32 -34.63
C SER A 647 -20.23 34.42 -34.31
N LYS A 648 -20.00 33.18 -33.86
CA LYS A 648 -21.08 32.29 -33.39
C LYS A 648 -21.76 32.73 -32.10
N LEU A 649 -21.19 33.70 -31.37
CA LEU A 649 -21.68 34.19 -30.08
C LEU A 649 -22.58 35.43 -30.18
N PHE A 650 -22.70 36.04 -31.37
CA PHE A 650 -23.60 37.16 -31.64
C PHE A 650 -24.38 36.90 -32.94
N ALA A 651 -25.57 37.47 -33.07
CA ALA A 651 -26.37 37.31 -34.28
C ALA A 651 -25.81 38.20 -35.41
N ASP A 652 -25.86 37.73 -36.65
CA ASP A 652 -25.37 38.49 -37.84
C ASP A 652 -26.06 39.87 -38.00
N GLU A 653 -27.24 40.05 -37.41
CA GLU A 653 -28.00 41.30 -37.44
C GLU A 653 -27.56 42.31 -36.35
N ASP A 654 -26.81 41.87 -35.33
CA ASP A 654 -26.36 42.70 -34.22
C ASP A 654 -24.98 43.33 -34.51
N LYS A 655 -24.99 44.39 -35.33
CA LYS A 655 -23.79 45.16 -35.70
C LYS A 655 -23.31 46.13 -34.61
N THR A 656 -23.75 45.92 -33.36
CA THR A 656 -23.49 46.82 -32.23
C THR A 656 -23.11 46.02 -30.97
N GLY A 657 -21.87 46.14 -30.49
CA GLY A 657 -21.43 45.51 -29.25
C GLY A 657 -19.93 45.20 -29.21
N GLU A 658 -19.39 45.00 -28.01
CA GLU A 658 -17.95 44.79 -27.77
C GLU A 658 -17.38 43.57 -28.53
N LEU A 659 -18.18 42.51 -28.74
CA LEU A 659 -17.78 41.34 -29.53
C LEU A 659 -17.68 41.64 -31.04
N TYR A 660 -18.67 42.34 -31.57
CA TYR A 660 -18.66 42.76 -32.98
C TYR A 660 -17.49 43.71 -33.25
N GLU A 661 -17.22 44.66 -32.35
CA GLU A 661 -16.08 45.57 -32.47
C GLU A 661 -14.73 44.84 -32.43
N LEU A 662 -14.58 43.85 -31.53
CA LEU A 662 -13.38 43.01 -31.45
C LEU A 662 -13.14 42.23 -32.75
N VAL A 663 -14.17 41.56 -33.28
CA VAL A 663 -14.09 40.84 -34.55
C VAL A 663 -13.80 41.81 -35.70
N ASN A 664 -14.53 42.92 -35.79
CA ASN A 664 -14.38 43.90 -36.86
C ASN A 664 -12.99 44.56 -36.86
N ALA A 665 -12.30 44.67 -35.72
CA ALA A 665 -10.93 45.16 -35.64
C ALA A 665 -9.88 44.12 -36.12
N GLN A 666 -10.22 42.84 -36.11
CA GLN A 666 -9.36 41.73 -36.55
C GLN A 666 -9.53 41.39 -38.04
N VAL A 667 -10.75 41.54 -38.57
CA VAL A 667 -11.08 41.20 -39.97
C VAL A 667 -10.14 41.85 -40.99
N PRO A 668 -9.80 43.16 -40.93
CA PRO A 668 -8.87 43.76 -41.89
C PRO A 668 -7.48 43.13 -41.87
N LYS A 669 -6.94 42.83 -40.68
CA LYS A 669 -5.64 42.19 -40.51
C LYS A 669 -5.64 40.78 -41.11
N ARG A 670 -6.74 40.04 -40.91
CA ARG A 670 -6.92 38.69 -41.47
C ARG A 670 -7.03 38.72 -42.99
N ILE A 671 -7.81 39.65 -43.55
CA ILE A 671 -7.95 39.81 -45.01
C ILE A 671 -6.61 40.18 -45.64
N GLU A 672 -5.89 41.16 -45.09
CA GLU A 672 -4.57 41.56 -45.59
C GLU A 672 -3.58 40.37 -45.61
N TRP A 673 -3.60 39.55 -44.55
CA TRP A 673 -2.80 38.35 -44.50
C TRP A 673 -3.24 37.32 -45.56
N LEU A 674 -4.54 37.03 -45.69
CA LEU A 674 -5.05 36.10 -46.71
C LEU A 674 -4.69 36.55 -48.13
N ASP A 675 -4.86 37.84 -48.43
CA ASP A 675 -4.49 38.45 -49.70
C ASP A 675 -2.98 38.36 -50.00
N SER A 676 -2.13 38.37 -48.96
CA SER A 676 -0.69 38.12 -49.12
C SER A 676 -0.36 36.67 -49.49
N GLN A 677 -1.17 35.70 -49.04
CA GLN A 677 -0.92 34.26 -49.25
C GLN A 677 -1.46 33.74 -50.59
N ILE A 678 -2.62 34.26 -51.03
CA ILE A 678 -3.35 33.80 -52.23
C ILE A 678 -2.49 33.82 -53.53
N PRO A 679 -1.74 34.89 -53.85
CA PRO A 679 -0.93 34.95 -55.07
C PRO A 679 0.14 33.85 -55.15
N GLY A 680 0.78 33.53 -54.02
CA GLY A 680 1.80 32.48 -53.95
C GLY A 680 1.25 31.06 -54.09
N MET A 681 -0.02 30.85 -53.73
CA MET A 681 -0.72 29.57 -53.86
C MET A 681 -1.41 29.39 -55.23
N SER A 682 -1.62 30.47 -55.97
CA SER A 682 -2.29 30.47 -57.28
C SER A 682 -1.40 30.06 -58.45
N LYS A 683 -0.14 29.68 -58.19
CA LYS A 683 0.80 29.21 -59.21
C LYS A 683 0.42 27.81 -59.70
N SER A 684 0.72 27.53 -60.97
CA SER A 684 0.63 26.19 -61.56
C SER A 684 1.52 25.18 -60.82
N PHE A 685 1.18 23.89 -60.92
CA PHE A 685 1.94 22.81 -60.28
C PHE A 685 3.43 22.84 -60.62
N THR A 686 4.26 22.72 -59.59
CA THR A 686 5.72 22.51 -59.65
C THR A 686 6.12 21.47 -58.61
N TRP A 687 7.18 20.71 -58.89
CA TRP A 687 7.79 19.79 -57.91
C TRP A 687 8.61 20.51 -56.83
N GLU A 688 8.83 21.82 -57.00
CA GLU A 688 9.48 22.66 -55.99
C GLU A 688 8.55 22.86 -54.78
N MET A 689 9.05 22.51 -53.60
CA MET A 689 8.43 22.78 -52.30
C MET A 689 9.30 23.82 -51.58
N PRO A 690 9.08 25.14 -51.77
CA PRO A 690 10.03 26.19 -51.38
C PRO A 690 10.29 26.25 -49.87
N ASP A 691 9.30 25.82 -49.07
CA ASP A 691 9.35 25.80 -47.63
C ASP A 691 9.73 24.43 -47.06
N GLY A 692 9.92 23.42 -47.92
CA GLY A 692 10.15 22.04 -47.49
C GLY A 692 11.44 21.90 -46.69
N LYS A 693 11.34 21.42 -45.45
CA LYS A 693 12.46 21.17 -44.56
C LYS A 693 12.66 19.68 -44.33
N PHE A 694 13.92 19.30 -44.11
CA PHE A 694 14.25 17.95 -43.68
C PHE A 694 15.40 18.04 -42.67
N CYS A 695 15.06 17.92 -41.38
CA CYS A 695 15.94 18.26 -40.25
C CYS A 695 17.26 17.48 -40.22
N GLU A 696 17.31 16.33 -40.89
CA GLU A 696 18.41 15.36 -40.80
C GLU A 696 19.38 15.44 -41.99
N SER A 697 19.05 16.16 -43.07
CA SER A 697 19.96 16.31 -44.24
C SER A 697 19.69 17.59 -45.06
N PRO A 698 20.68 18.49 -45.17
CA PRO A 698 20.65 19.65 -46.07
C PRO A 698 20.51 19.29 -47.55
N GLU A 699 21.01 18.13 -47.98
CA GLU A 699 20.94 17.65 -49.36
C GLU A 699 19.50 17.30 -49.75
N ILE A 700 18.75 16.67 -48.84
CA ILE A 700 17.33 16.35 -49.04
C ILE A 700 16.50 17.64 -49.02
N GLU A 701 16.80 18.58 -48.11
CA GLU A 701 16.14 19.89 -48.10
C GLU A 701 16.33 20.64 -49.43
N LYS A 702 17.54 20.62 -49.99
CA LYS A 702 17.84 21.21 -51.30
C LYS A 702 17.09 20.50 -52.43
N PHE A 703 16.96 19.17 -52.36
CA PHE A 703 16.16 18.40 -53.31
C PHE A 703 14.68 18.76 -53.22
N LEU A 704 14.09 18.84 -52.02
CA LEU A 704 12.69 19.19 -51.82
C LEU A 704 12.36 20.57 -52.41
N LYS A 705 13.27 21.53 -52.24
CA LYS A 705 13.16 22.88 -52.82
C LYS A 705 13.47 22.96 -54.31
N GLY A 706 14.06 21.91 -54.90
CA GLY A 706 14.41 21.83 -56.31
C GLY A 706 13.29 21.29 -57.21
N PRO A 707 13.47 21.32 -58.54
CA PRO A 707 12.44 20.90 -59.50
C PRO A 707 12.41 19.39 -59.75
N GLU A 708 13.38 18.64 -59.25
CA GLU A 708 13.50 17.19 -59.48
C GLU A 708 12.42 16.42 -58.72
N GLU A 709 11.86 15.38 -59.34
CA GLU A 709 10.80 14.53 -58.78
C GLU A 709 11.34 13.44 -57.85
N GLU A 710 12.52 12.91 -58.16
CA GLU A 710 13.12 11.77 -57.46
C GLU A 710 14.58 12.02 -57.07
N MET A 711 15.02 11.42 -55.97
CA MET A 711 16.41 11.45 -55.50
C MET A 711 16.84 10.11 -54.91
N ASP A 712 18.04 9.66 -55.28
CA ASP A 712 18.73 8.54 -54.64
C ASP A 712 19.63 9.03 -53.50
N THR A 713 19.52 8.47 -52.30
CA THR A 713 20.29 8.89 -51.13
C THR A 713 21.61 8.14 -50.94
N LYS A 714 22.17 7.54 -51.99
CA LYS A 714 23.37 6.66 -51.95
C LYS A 714 24.59 7.26 -51.23
N ASN A 715 24.70 8.59 -51.19
CA ASN A 715 25.79 9.31 -50.54
C ASN A 715 25.31 10.23 -49.40
N VAL A 716 24.07 10.07 -48.96
CA VAL A 716 23.41 10.93 -47.95
C VAL A 716 23.15 10.15 -46.67
N PHE A 717 22.68 8.91 -46.78
CA PHE A 717 22.50 8.00 -45.65
C PHE A 717 23.39 6.75 -45.81
N GLY A 718 23.96 6.28 -44.70
CA GLY A 718 24.59 4.97 -44.63
C GLY A 718 23.71 4.04 -43.81
N PHE A 719 23.26 2.94 -44.42
CA PHE A 719 22.51 1.89 -43.74
C PHE A 719 23.39 0.64 -43.60
N ASP A 720 23.32 -0.01 -42.44
CA ASP A 720 24.08 -1.23 -42.16
C ASP A 720 23.50 -2.43 -42.93
N ASP A 721 22.19 -2.45 -43.14
CA ASP A 721 21.46 -3.45 -43.92
C ASP A 721 20.13 -2.90 -44.52
N LEU A 722 19.50 -3.71 -45.38
CA LEU A 722 18.24 -3.34 -46.04
C LEU A 722 17.08 -3.19 -45.05
N LYS A 723 17.09 -3.88 -43.91
CA LYS A 723 15.99 -3.83 -42.94
C LYS A 723 15.99 -2.48 -42.22
N GLN A 724 17.17 -1.97 -41.86
CA GLN A 724 17.31 -0.63 -41.28
C GLN A 724 16.79 0.46 -42.24
N ALA A 725 17.09 0.33 -43.55
CA ALA A 725 16.54 1.23 -44.56
C ALA A 725 15.01 1.11 -44.69
N GLN A 726 14.45 -0.10 -44.57
CA GLN A 726 12.99 -0.33 -44.59
C GLN A 726 12.30 0.28 -43.37
N ASP A 727 12.85 0.07 -42.17
CA ASP A 727 12.29 0.62 -40.93
C ASP A 727 12.29 2.15 -40.97
N TYR A 728 13.38 2.75 -41.45
CA TYR A 728 13.48 4.21 -41.63
C TYR A 728 12.50 4.72 -42.69
N ALA A 729 12.30 4.00 -43.81
CA ALA A 729 11.31 4.36 -44.83
C ALA A 729 9.88 4.32 -44.27
N VAL A 730 9.54 3.34 -43.42
CA VAL A 730 8.23 3.25 -42.77
C VAL A 730 7.99 4.43 -41.84
N GLU A 731 8.97 4.77 -41.00
CA GLU A 731 8.89 5.92 -40.10
C GLU A 731 8.75 7.24 -40.88
N GLY A 732 9.61 7.45 -41.88
CA GLY A 732 9.62 8.66 -42.70
C GLY A 732 8.35 8.87 -43.54
N ASN A 733 7.67 7.78 -43.93
CA ASN A 733 6.39 7.80 -44.65
C ASN A 733 5.17 8.02 -43.72
N ASN A 734 5.27 7.68 -42.44
CA ASN A 734 4.22 7.89 -41.45
C ASN A 734 4.24 9.29 -40.83
N GLU A 735 5.32 10.06 -41.05
CA GLU A 735 5.45 11.43 -40.57
C GLU A 735 4.66 12.39 -41.50
N ASP A 736 3.56 12.94 -40.98
CA ASP A 736 2.81 14.00 -41.67
C ASP A 736 3.59 15.33 -41.58
N ARG A 737 3.91 15.90 -42.74
CA ARG A 737 4.63 17.17 -42.88
C ARG A 737 3.78 18.16 -43.67
N ASP A 738 3.63 19.39 -43.16
CA ASP A 738 2.84 20.45 -43.80
C ASP A 738 3.61 21.17 -44.92
N ASP A 739 4.94 21.08 -44.91
CA ASP A 739 5.86 21.85 -45.74
C ASP A 739 6.44 21.05 -46.92
N ALA A 740 6.30 19.72 -46.92
CA ALA A 740 6.72 18.85 -48.02
C ALA A 740 5.87 17.57 -48.10
N SER A 741 5.83 16.94 -49.28
CA SER A 741 5.21 15.62 -49.44
C SER A 741 6.02 14.72 -50.35
N PHE A 742 6.43 13.57 -49.85
CA PHE A 742 7.21 12.57 -50.59
C PHE A 742 6.99 11.18 -50.00
N THR A 743 7.40 10.15 -50.74
CA THR A 743 7.49 8.78 -50.28
C THR A 743 8.93 8.32 -50.30
N MET A 744 9.31 7.48 -49.34
CA MET A 744 10.60 6.83 -49.25
C MET A 744 10.45 5.33 -49.52
N GLU A 745 11.32 4.79 -50.37
CA GLU A 745 11.43 3.36 -50.64
C GLU A 745 12.88 2.90 -50.41
N ALA A 746 13.06 1.78 -49.69
CA ALA A 746 14.38 1.19 -49.50
C ALA A 746 14.79 0.39 -50.74
N VAL A 747 15.97 0.70 -51.29
CA VAL A 747 16.50 0.10 -52.53
C VAL A 747 17.94 -0.37 -52.30
N GLY A 748 18.29 -1.54 -52.84
CA GLY A 748 19.64 -2.13 -52.75
C GLY A 748 19.67 -3.45 -51.98
N SER A 749 20.88 -3.93 -51.69
CA SER A 749 21.12 -5.17 -50.93
C SER A 749 22.25 -4.98 -49.93
N ASP A 750 22.06 -5.49 -48.71
CA ASP A 750 23.06 -5.46 -47.62
C ASP A 750 23.66 -4.05 -47.41
N LYS A 751 24.99 -3.92 -47.45
CA LYS A 751 25.73 -2.66 -47.20
C LYS A 751 25.62 -1.62 -48.33
N GLU A 752 24.90 -1.92 -49.40
CA GLU A 752 24.61 -0.99 -50.50
C GLU A 752 23.16 -0.48 -50.47
N ALA A 753 22.44 -0.69 -49.35
CA ALA A 753 21.09 -0.18 -49.17
C ALA A 753 21.07 1.36 -49.08
N TYR A 754 20.12 1.98 -49.78
CA TYR A 754 19.85 3.42 -49.77
C TYR A 754 18.34 3.68 -49.88
N LEU A 755 17.91 4.92 -49.68
CA LEU A 755 16.53 5.34 -49.88
C LEU A 755 16.38 6.02 -51.24
N LYS A 756 15.30 5.66 -51.94
CA LYS A 756 14.78 6.44 -53.06
C LYS A 756 13.65 7.31 -52.54
N ILE A 757 13.80 8.63 -52.65
CA ILE A 757 12.79 9.61 -52.25
C ILE A 757 12.07 10.10 -53.50
N THR A 758 10.75 9.93 -53.56
CA THR A 758 9.90 10.38 -54.66
C THR A 758 8.90 11.41 -54.14
N LYS A 759 8.91 12.63 -54.67
CA LYS A 759 7.94 13.66 -54.30
C LYS A 759 6.54 13.24 -54.71
N THR A 760 5.55 13.63 -53.90
CA THR A 760 4.15 13.40 -54.22
C THR A 760 3.44 14.72 -54.51
N ARG A 761 2.31 14.63 -55.21
CA ARG A 761 1.47 15.79 -55.51
C ARG A 761 0.66 16.28 -54.30
N LYS A 762 0.61 15.50 -53.21
CA LYS A 762 -0.23 15.75 -52.03
C LYS A 762 -0.06 17.17 -51.48
N TRP A 763 1.17 17.66 -51.31
CA TRP A 763 1.44 19.02 -50.82
C TRP A 763 0.83 20.10 -51.71
N PHE A 764 0.95 19.97 -53.03
CA PHE A 764 0.34 20.93 -53.95
C PHE A 764 -1.18 20.85 -53.93
N ASP A 765 -1.75 19.65 -53.95
CA ASP A 765 -3.20 19.46 -53.94
C ASP A 765 -3.81 19.97 -52.62
N ASP A 766 -3.13 19.77 -51.48
CA ASP A 766 -3.54 20.31 -50.18
C ASP A 766 -3.41 21.85 -50.13
N ARG A 767 -2.39 22.44 -50.75
CA ARG A 767 -2.32 23.90 -50.96
C ARG A 767 -3.44 24.43 -51.85
N GLN A 768 -3.85 23.70 -52.89
CA GLN A 768 -5.00 24.11 -53.72
C GLN A 768 -6.32 24.06 -52.95
N LYS A 769 -6.53 23.04 -52.11
CA LYS A 769 -7.67 23.01 -51.18
C LYS A 769 -7.64 24.22 -50.23
N LYS A 770 -6.48 24.53 -49.67
CA LYS A 770 -6.28 25.68 -48.77
C LYS A 770 -6.51 27.02 -49.49
N LEU A 771 -6.11 27.13 -50.75
CA LEU A 771 -6.37 28.30 -51.59
C LEU A 771 -7.88 28.54 -51.77
N GLU A 772 -8.64 27.50 -52.10
CA GLU A 772 -10.10 27.63 -52.22
C GLU A 772 -10.76 27.97 -50.88
N GLN A 773 -10.26 27.41 -49.77
CA GLN A 773 -10.69 27.81 -48.42
C GLN A 773 -10.39 29.29 -48.13
N TYR A 774 -9.20 29.78 -48.46
CA TYR A 774 -8.83 31.18 -48.26
C TYR A 774 -9.66 32.13 -49.12
N LYS A 775 -9.91 31.79 -50.39
CA LYS A 775 -10.80 32.59 -51.25
C LYS A 775 -12.22 32.64 -50.69
N ALA A 776 -12.75 31.51 -50.23
CA ALA A 776 -14.05 31.44 -49.61
C ALA A 776 -14.10 32.24 -48.29
N GLU A 777 -13.04 32.17 -47.47
CA GLU A 777 -12.92 32.95 -46.24
C GLU A 777 -12.93 34.46 -46.53
N VAL A 778 -12.12 34.94 -47.47
CA VAL A 778 -12.11 36.36 -47.88
C VAL A 778 -13.49 36.80 -48.35
N ALA A 779 -14.14 36.02 -49.23
CA ALA A 779 -15.48 36.34 -49.71
C ALA A 779 -16.51 36.43 -48.56
N GLY A 780 -16.51 35.45 -47.66
CA GLY A 780 -17.42 35.41 -46.51
C GLY A 780 -17.13 36.46 -45.44
N LEU A 781 -15.88 36.91 -45.29
CA LEU A 781 -15.54 38.04 -44.41
C LEU A 781 -15.95 39.38 -45.02
N MET A 782 -15.75 39.57 -46.33
CA MET A 782 -16.18 40.77 -47.04
C MET A 782 -17.71 40.91 -47.08
N GLU A 783 -18.44 39.80 -47.26
CA GLU A 783 -19.91 39.80 -47.24
C GLU A 783 -20.45 40.20 -45.86
N ARG A 784 -19.89 39.64 -44.79
CA ARG A 784 -20.40 39.86 -43.42
C ARG A 784 -19.95 41.19 -42.80
N PHE A 785 -18.74 41.67 -43.09
CA PHE A 785 -18.13 42.81 -42.38
C PHE A 785 -17.68 43.96 -43.30
N GLY A 786 -17.87 43.87 -44.61
CA GLY A 786 -17.28 44.79 -45.59
C GLY A 786 -17.85 46.22 -45.65
N GLU A 787 -18.98 46.53 -45.00
CA GLU A 787 -19.66 47.84 -45.15
C GLU A 787 -18.92 49.04 -44.52
N LYS A 788 -17.87 48.80 -43.69
CA LYS A 788 -17.05 49.87 -43.08
C LYS A 788 -15.62 49.99 -43.64
N MET A 789 -15.21 49.16 -44.59
CA MET A 789 -13.86 49.23 -45.17
C MET A 789 -13.83 50.32 -46.25
N ASP A 790 -13.49 51.55 -45.84
CA ASP A 790 -13.26 52.66 -46.77
C ASP A 790 -12.16 52.26 -47.76
N ARG A 791 -12.52 52.25 -49.05
CA ARG A 791 -11.73 51.67 -50.13
C ARG A 791 -10.68 52.69 -50.61
N GLY A 792 -9.87 53.20 -49.68
CA GLY A 792 -8.88 54.25 -49.91
C GLY A 792 -7.54 53.78 -50.46
N ASP A 793 -7.04 52.60 -50.04
CA ASP A 793 -5.65 52.22 -50.30
C ASP A 793 -5.42 50.94 -51.13
N MET A 794 -6.46 50.20 -51.51
CA MET A 794 -6.31 49.09 -52.48
C MET A 794 -6.35 49.61 -53.93
N LYS A 795 -5.28 50.28 -54.36
CA LYS A 795 -5.04 50.52 -55.79
C LYS A 795 -4.36 49.30 -56.44
N ARG A 796 -5.15 48.64 -57.29
CA ARG A 796 -4.78 47.96 -58.55
C ARG A 796 -3.76 46.81 -58.49
N ALA A 797 -4.28 45.61 -58.70
CA ALA A 797 -3.77 44.71 -59.74
C ALA A 797 -4.94 43.90 -60.32
N ARG A 798 -5.44 44.37 -61.47
CA ARG A 798 -6.33 43.63 -62.40
C ARG A 798 -5.54 43.59 -63.72
N HIS A 799 -5.41 42.39 -64.30
CA HIS A 799 -4.60 42.03 -65.49
C HIS A 799 -3.09 42.06 -65.20
N GLU A 800 -2.31 40.99 -65.41
CA GLU A 800 -2.36 39.88 -66.38
C GLU A 800 -2.18 38.51 -65.73
#